data_AF-A0A4P5P4F6-F1
#
_entry.id   AF-A0A4P5P4F6-F1
#
_cell.length_a   1.000
_cell.length_b   1.000
_cell.length_c   1.000
_cell.angle_alpha   90.00
_cell.angle_beta   90.00
_cell.angle_gamma   90.00
#
_symmetry.space_group_name_H-M   'P 1'
#
loop_
_entity.id
_entity.type
_entity.pdbx_description
1 polymer ?
#
loop_
_entity_poly.entity_id
_entity_poly.type
_entity_poly.pdbx_seq_one_letter_code
_entity_poly.pdbx_strand_id
1 'polypeptide(L)'
;MGNINTAIQWFIQRQGKVYYYMGGRGPNAYDCSSSVYFAMVAAGYFPPGKMGYTDTLFNDLEAIGWKKTSSPVKGDIFIWGVRGSSGGAAGHTGMFINEKDIIHCNAGSNGISVDNYANSHSYSNPPHTIYHDPSNNGGTTVPRRTFTEVEQNVITMFKILRPLGYSLQAIAAKAGNADAESGLKPNTAELGGGPGFGIFQWTSPNYGESGIAYVTRLLRNAGIEGDPRSMEAQVKLGHWGMTNGQWIGVVEPRTFDGFKAGTDVNQLTLAFLRNFERAGVERLQSRQASAQKWYQFLVEYEQDPEGVELPGNEEKKELINAGELEEFGIKEGKLFAKGWHFSSNKPQQTIEVIDATNDKVLKTFDIELKERQDIKEKYQDIEGVEQCGFEIEYKPEKDQSVYLKGIRSDGANKDELIFDGLIMYEPAEDAEIDEYAQTNEKFWFEILENGIVKARGTKILNNLSWENELMYVPETEIELPIYYKKYFIGREEVKLYINNKVFQGIALDVEEDTGSGIIVVPLIHVIDEWNNRQLSTNLACKNRTIMDIFSTYDFRYSKKWHVDFLQDAAKRSIDYVYSRQTKLDALTKTCNLTDDVYWRVGFFFGRLLEIGTFGEKKFYTISTKPSSRQNIRIIEEPTITTENSNVVNAATVYGEKSDSGMSSMSLREVFLEAKSQIKGFPVRILRNAINNERGYDYVNYTKLAPNNAIEYTVVDEESVKRESNTLIESTFSFNDLAPFSVNGETISDEDRAKAARTAYEAAVKRLKQSRYRIYFEMTVERLPQDLNVGDRVRFLYDYQSLIDESCSEYIQDMLKKDDWFYLTKIGYDFGRDQAETNVIRLEKEIRMDRGD
;
A
#
# COMPACT_ATOMS: atom_id res chain seq x y z
N MET A 1 5.69 -41.12 8.07
CA MET A 1 5.88 -40.76 9.49
C MET A 1 5.41 -39.34 9.67
N GLY A 2 4.86 -39.00 10.84
CA GLY A 2 4.45 -37.64 11.12
C GLY A 2 5.65 -36.68 11.14
N ASN A 3 5.43 -35.41 10.81
CA ASN A 3 6.47 -34.38 10.81
C ASN A 3 6.12 -33.25 11.80
N ILE A 4 6.88 -33.17 12.89
CA ILE A 4 6.62 -32.20 13.96
C ILE A 4 6.77 -30.74 13.54
N ASN A 5 7.66 -30.45 12.57
CA ASN A 5 7.79 -29.10 12.02
C ASN A 5 6.55 -28.70 11.22
N THR A 6 5.89 -29.65 10.54
CA THR A 6 4.61 -29.39 9.86
C THR A 6 3.51 -29.02 10.84
N ALA A 7 3.46 -29.64 12.02
CA ALA A 7 2.51 -29.27 13.08
C ALA A 7 2.76 -27.83 13.57
N ILE A 8 4.02 -27.46 13.81
CA ILE A 8 4.39 -26.12 14.27
C ILE A 8 4.09 -25.06 13.19
N GLN A 9 4.43 -25.35 11.93
CA GLN A 9 4.13 -24.46 10.80
C GLN A 9 2.64 -24.24 10.60
N TRP A 10 1.81 -25.26 10.86
CA TRP A 10 0.35 -25.13 10.82
C TRP A 10 -0.15 -24.04 11.79
N PHE A 11 0.42 -23.97 13.00
CA PHE A 11 0.11 -22.92 13.97
C PHE A 11 0.64 -21.56 13.51
N ILE A 12 1.91 -21.47 13.09
CA ILE A 12 2.54 -20.20 12.65
C ILE A 12 1.75 -19.57 11.50
N GLN A 13 1.32 -20.35 10.52
CA GLN A 13 0.53 -19.86 9.37
C GLN A 13 -0.81 -19.20 9.77
N ARG A 14 -1.34 -19.54 10.95
CA ARG A 14 -2.63 -19.09 11.47
C ARG A 14 -2.50 -18.10 12.63
N GLN A 15 -1.28 -17.86 13.10
CA GLN A 15 -1.00 -16.85 14.12
C GLN A 15 -1.48 -15.48 13.64
N GLY A 16 -2.31 -14.82 14.45
CA GLY A 16 -2.92 -13.52 14.11
C GLY A 16 -3.98 -13.56 12.99
N LYS A 17 -4.33 -14.72 12.44
CA LYS A 17 -5.31 -14.86 11.33
C LYS A 17 -6.60 -15.59 11.73
N VAL A 18 -6.65 -16.18 12.92
CA VAL A 18 -7.79 -16.95 13.43
C VAL A 18 -8.14 -16.47 14.83
N TYR A 19 -9.40 -16.58 15.22
CA TYR A 19 -9.84 -16.19 16.56
C TYR A 19 -10.06 -17.38 17.50
N TYR A 20 -10.01 -17.13 18.80
CA TYR A 20 -10.32 -18.15 19.79
C TYR A 20 -11.82 -18.27 19.98
N TYR A 21 -12.35 -19.48 19.93
CA TYR A 21 -13.73 -19.76 20.29
C TYR A 21 -13.81 -21.10 21.03
N MET A 22 -14.47 -21.11 22.18
CA MET A 22 -14.64 -22.34 22.96
C MET A 22 -15.55 -23.32 22.19
N GLY A 23 -15.01 -24.48 21.83
CA GLY A 23 -15.67 -25.43 20.93
C GLY A 23 -15.46 -25.14 19.44
N GLY A 24 -14.62 -24.16 19.08
CA GLY A 24 -14.26 -23.84 17.69
C GLY A 24 -13.52 -24.99 17.02
N ARG A 25 -13.96 -25.37 15.82
CA ARG A 25 -13.40 -26.50 15.05
C ARG A 25 -13.38 -26.19 13.55
N GLY A 26 -13.05 -24.95 13.19
CA GLY A 26 -13.21 -24.45 11.82
C GLY A 26 -12.08 -23.52 11.39
N PRO A 27 -12.01 -23.16 10.10
CA PRO A 27 -10.84 -22.48 9.53
C PRO A 27 -10.57 -21.11 10.16
N ASN A 28 -11.63 -20.44 10.62
CA ASN A 28 -11.55 -19.09 11.19
C ASN A 28 -11.44 -19.10 12.71
N ALA A 29 -11.75 -20.22 13.38
CA ALA A 29 -11.83 -20.28 14.83
C ALA A 29 -11.53 -21.66 15.41
N TYR A 30 -10.67 -21.68 16.44
CA TYR A 30 -10.24 -22.89 17.12
C TYR A 30 -10.36 -22.73 18.63
N ASP A 31 -10.67 -23.82 19.33
CA ASP A 31 -10.29 -23.95 20.74
C ASP A 31 -8.85 -24.51 20.88
N CYS A 32 -8.30 -24.51 22.09
CA CYS A 32 -6.94 -24.97 22.34
C CYS A 32 -6.71 -26.42 21.87
N SER A 33 -7.62 -27.33 22.17
CA SER A 33 -7.50 -28.74 21.80
C SER A 33 -7.67 -29.01 20.31
N SER A 34 -8.68 -28.40 19.69
CA SER A 34 -8.95 -28.50 18.27
C SER A 34 -7.75 -28.03 17.45
N SER A 35 -7.10 -26.93 17.84
CA SER A 35 -5.88 -26.44 17.19
C SER A 35 -4.76 -27.48 17.19
N VAL A 36 -4.57 -28.20 18.30
CA VAL A 36 -3.62 -29.31 18.39
C VAL A 36 -4.04 -30.48 17.51
N TYR A 37 -5.31 -30.88 17.51
CA TYR A 37 -5.80 -31.97 16.64
C TYR A 37 -5.60 -31.64 15.16
N PHE A 38 -5.95 -30.44 14.71
CA PHE A 38 -5.74 -30.03 13.32
C PHE A 38 -4.26 -29.98 12.94
N ALA A 39 -3.39 -29.45 13.82
CA ALA A 39 -1.95 -29.45 13.60
C ALA A 39 -1.40 -30.88 13.48
N MET A 40 -1.86 -31.81 14.33
CA MET A 40 -1.43 -33.21 14.33
C MET A 40 -1.96 -34.02 13.13
N VAL A 41 -3.15 -33.68 12.63
CA VAL A 41 -3.67 -34.21 11.37
C VAL A 41 -2.85 -33.68 10.18
N ALA A 42 -2.56 -32.38 10.13
CA ALA A 42 -1.75 -31.77 9.09
C ALA A 42 -0.32 -32.34 9.06
N ALA A 43 0.23 -32.65 10.24
CA ALA A 43 1.53 -33.27 10.39
C ALA A 43 1.56 -34.77 10.10
N GLY A 44 0.40 -35.42 9.89
CA GLY A 44 0.32 -36.85 9.61
C GLY A 44 0.51 -37.77 10.83
N TYR A 45 0.38 -37.25 12.06
CA TYR A 45 0.36 -38.05 13.28
C TYR A 45 -1.01 -38.65 13.58
N PHE A 46 -2.09 -37.92 13.23
CA PHE A 46 -3.46 -38.39 13.33
C PHE A 46 -4.08 -38.60 11.94
N PRO A 47 -5.01 -39.57 11.77
CA PRO A 47 -5.69 -39.75 10.50
C PRO A 47 -6.60 -38.55 10.17
N PRO A 48 -6.82 -38.24 8.88
CA PRO A 48 -7.73 -37.17 8.47
C PRO A 48 -9.09 -37.27 9.15
N GLY A 49 -9.59 -36.15 9.69
CA GLY A 49 -10.87 -36.08 10.40
C GLY A 49 -10.84 -36.52 11.87
N LYS A 50 -9.70 -37.01 12.40
CA LYS A 50 -9.55 -37.26 13.84
C LYS A 50 -9.75 -35.97 14.62
N MET A 51 -10.65 -36.01 15.59
CA MET A 51 -11.02 -34.85 16.40
C MET A 51 -11.36 -35.30 17.81
N GLY A 52 -11.00 -34.49 18.79
CA GLY A 52 -11.30 -34.74 20.20
C GLY A 52 -11.35 -33.45 21.01
N TYR A 53 -11.12 -33.55 22.30
CA TYR A 53 -11.01 -32.43 23.22
C TYR A 53 -9.83 -32.66 24.18
N THR A 54 -9.53 -31.69 25.05
CA THR A 54 -8.33 -31.72 25.91
C THR A 54 -8.20 -33.02 26.73
N ASP A 55 -9.31 -33.60 27.21
CA ASP A 55 -9.27 -34.83 28.01
C ASP A 55 -9.01 -36.09 27.16
N THR A 56 -9.52 -36.16 25.93
CA THR A 56 -9.25 -37.30 25.03
C THR A 56 -7.82 -37.29 24.51
N LEU A 57 -7.21 -36.11 24.45
CA LEU A 57 -5.85 -35.92 23.94
C LEU A 57 -4.82 -36.72 24.74
N PHE A 58 -5.03 -36.91 26.06
CA PHE A 58 -4.21 -37.80 26.88
C PHE A 58 -4.12 -39.22 26.30
N ASN A 59 -5.27 -39.81 25.98
CA ASN A 59 -5.34 -41.19 25.49
C ASN A 59 -4.89 -41.28 24.03
N ASP A 60 -5.19 -40.26 23.22
CA ASP A 60 -4.84 -40.24 21.80
C ASP A 60 -3.33 -40.14 21.58
N LEU A 61 -2.62 -39.32 22.37
CA LEU A 61 -1.16 -39.23 22.31
C LEU A 61 -0.49 -40.54 22.77
N GLU A 62 -0.97 -41.13 23.86
CA GLU A 62 -0.48 -42.43 24.34
C GLU A 62 -0.71 -43.55 23.33
N ALA A 63 -1.85 -43.54 22.63
CA ALA A 63 -2.18 -44.52 21.61
C ALA A 63 -1.25 -44.47 20.38
N ILE A 64 -0.71 -43.28 20.05
CA ILE A 64 0.29 -43.12 18.98
C ILE A 64 1.74 -43.23 19.50
N GLY A 65 1.92 -43.69 20.75
CA GLY A 65 3.23 -44.03 21.32
C GLY A 65 3.98 -42.88 21.97
N TRP A 66 3.36 -41.72 22.17
CA TRP A 66 3.98 -40.59 22.87
C TRP A 66 4.10 -40.87 24.37
N LYS A 67 5.18 -40.37 24.99
CA LYS A 67 5.53 -40.63 26.38
C LYS A 67 5.57 -39.35 27.20
N LYS A 68 5.27 -39.44 28.49
CA LYS A 68 5.35 -38.30 29.40
C LYS A 68 6.81 -37.87 29.61
N THR A 69 7.08 -36.57 29.65
CA THR A 69 8.39 -35.99 29.93
C THR A 69 8.28 -34.87 30.98
N SER A 70 9.37 -34.62 31.71
CA SER A 70 9.55 -33.45 32.58
C SER A 70 10.50 -32.40 31.98
N SER A 71 11.10 -32.71 30.83
CA SER A 71 12.07 -31.84 30.14
C SER A 71 11.55 -31.60 28.72
N PRO A 72 10.73 -30.56 28.50
CA PRO A 72 10.11 -30.29 27.22
C PRO A 72 11.14 -29.89 26.17
N VAL A 73 10.92 -30.33 24.94
CA VAL A 73 11.67 -29.93 23.74
C VAL A 73 10.71 -29.42 22.67
N LYS A 74 11.25 -28.77 21.63
CA LYS A 74 10.46 -28.32 20.47
C LYS A 74 9.63 -29.49 19.92
N GLY A 75 8.32 -29.27 19.80
CA GLY A 75 7.36 -30.26 19.31
C GLY A 75 6.62 -31.03 20.40
N ASP A 76 7.01 -30.90 21.66
CA ASP A 76 6.27 -31.57 22.74
C ASP A 76 4.91 -30.90 22.96
N ILE A 77 3.91 -31.70 23.32
CA ILE A 77 2.55 -31.23 23.57
C ILE A 77 2.33 -31.16 25.06
N PHE A 78 1.93 -30.00 25.58
CA PHE A 78 1.51 -29.87 26.97
C PHE A 78 -0.01 -29.98 27.07
N ILE A 79 -0.47 -30.55 28.18
CA ILE A 79 -1.87 -30.55 28.58
C ILE A 79 -1.95 -30.03 30.01
N TRP A 80 -2.62 -28.92 30.21
CA TRP A 80 -3.04 -28.41 31.52
C TRP A 80 -4.43 -28.95 31.81
N GLY A 81 -4.58 -29.62 32.95
CA GLY A 81 -5.81 -30.27 33.38
C GLY A 81 -5.55 -31.63 34.04
N VAL A 82 -6.59 -32.17 34.67
CA VAL A 82 -6.58 -33.51 35.28
C VAL A 82 -7.31 -34.48 34.34
N ARG A 83 -6.69 -35.63 34.07
CA ARG A 83 -7.30 -36.69 33.25
C ARG A 83 -8.68 -37.09 33.83
N GLY A 84 -9.69 -37.17 32.97
CA GLY A 84 -11.08 -37.44 33.35
C GLY A 84 -11.83 -36.19 33.82
N SER A 85 -11.22 -35.00 33.77
CA SER A 85 -11.80 -33.75 34.27
C SER A 85 -11.28 -32.50 33.54
N SER A 86 -10.69 -32.65 32.34
CA SER A 86 -10.13 -31.53 31.55
C SER A 86 -11.09 -30.98 30.48
N GLY A 87 -12.41 -31.10 30.66
CA GLY A 87 -13.41 -30.64 29.69
C GLY A 87 -13.68 -29.13 29.77
N GLY A 88 -13.98 -28.50 28.63
CA GLY A 88 -14.33 -27.07 28.57
C GLY A 88 -13.21 -26.17 29.10
N ALA A 89 -13.54 -25.22 29.98
CA ALA A 89 -12.59 -24.30 30.59
C ALA A 89 -11.63 -24.95 31.62
N ALA A 90 -11.86 -26.22 32.00
CA ALA A 90 -11.04 -26.93 32.99
C ALA A 90 -9.75 -27.53 32.39
N GLY A 91 -9.53 -27.39 31.08
CA GLY A 91 -8.32 -27.88 30.43
C GLY A 91 -7.80 -26.93 29.35
N HIS A 92 -6.48 -26.94 29.13
CA HIS A 92 -5.81 -26.15 28.09
C HIS A 92 -4.64 -26.92 27.50
N THR A 93 -4.33 -26.71 26.21
CA THR A 93 -3.26 -27.46 25.53
C THR A 93 -2.67 -26.67 24.39
N GLY A 94 -1.49 -27.08 23.95
CA GLY A 94 -0.70 -26.47 22.89
C GLY A 94 0.62 -27.22 22.73
N MET A 95 1.55 -26.63 22.00
CA MET A 95 2.81 -27.29 21.65
C MET A 95 4.01 -26.38 21.96
N PHE A 96 5.10 -26.98 22.44
CA PHE A 96 6.37 -26.29 22.63
C PHE A 96 7.01 -25.98 21.29
N ILE A 97 7.47 -24.73 21.10
CA ILE A 97 8.26 -24.33 19.92
C ILE A 97 9.75 -24.27 20.22
N ASN A 98 10.11 -24.23 21.51
CA ASN A 98 11.46 -24.38 22.07
C ASN A 98 11.32 -24.86 23.54
N GLU A 99 12.40 -24.83 24.33
CA GLU A 99 12.41 -25.24 25.75
C GLU A 99 11.57 -24.37 26.70
N LYS A 100 11.20 -23.16 26.29
CA LYS A 100 10.59 -22.11 27.13
C LYS A 100 9.24 -21.62 26.63
N ASP A 101 9.01 -21.65 25.33
CA ASP A 101 7.87 -21.02 24.68
C ASP A 101 6.94 -22.05 24.05
N ILE A 102 5.65 -21.73 24.11
CA ILE A 102 4.57 -22.54 23.58
C ILE A 102 3.78 -21.76 22.54
N ILE A 103 3.27 -22.48 21.54
CA ILE A 103 2.30 -21.98 20.58
C ILE A 103 0.95 -22.68 20.84
N HIS A 104 -0.10 -21.88 20.98
CA HIS A 104 -1.42 -22.40 21.33
C HIS A 104 -2.55 -21.42 20.98
N CYS A 105 -3.76 -21.94 20.73
CA CYS A 105 -4.95 -21.12 20.60
C CYS A 105 -5.53 -20.79 21.99
N ASN A 106 -5.69 -19.51 22.34
CA ASN A 106 -6.19 -19.10 23.65
C ASN A 106 -7.06 -17.83 23.62
N ALA A 107 -7.85 -17.68 24.68
CA ALA A 107 -8.77 -16.56 24.85
C ALA A 107 -8.07 -15.22 25.07
N GLY A 108 -6.93 -15.20 25.77
CA GLY A 108 -6.21 -13.97 26.12
C GLY A 108 -5.71 -13.20 24.90
N SER A 109 -5.23 -13.94 23.89
CA SER A 109 -4.75 -13.38 22.62
C SER A 109 -5.80 -13.43 21.51
N ASN A 110 -7.04 -13.84 21.82
CA ASN A 110 -8.14 -14.07 20.88
C ASN A 110 -7.68 -14.79 19.59
N GLY A 111 -6.98 -15.92 19.72
CA GLY A 111 -6.43 -16.63 18.58
C GLY A 111 -5.21 -17.48 18.94
N ILE A 112 -4.41 -17.81 17.92
CA ILE A 112 -3.12 -18.49 18.12
C ILE A 112 -2.06 -17.45 18.46
N SER A 113 -1.35 -17.64 19.56
CA SER A 113 -0.20 -16.83 19.99
C SER A 113 0.96 -17.72 20.46
N VAL A 114 2.13 -17.09 20.56
CA VAL A 114 3.32 -17.65 21.20
C VAL A 114 3.48 -16.99 22.56
N ASP A 115 3.54 -17.79 23.60
CA ASP A 115 3.64 -17.34 24.98
C ASP A 115 4.72 -18.12 25.73
N ASN A 116 5.33 -17.51 26.74
CA ASN A 116 6.29 -18.21 27.58
C ASN A 116 5.56 -19.21 28.51
N TYR A 117 5.93 -20.49 28.46
CA TYR A 117 5.28 -21.57 29.18
C TYR A 117 5.23 -21.34 30.68
N ALA A 118 6.37 -20.96 31.29
CA ALA A 118 6.47 -20.78 32.73
C ALA A 118 5.58 -19.63 33.20
N ASN A 119 5.57 -18.51 32.47
CA ASN A 119 4.72 -17.37 32.77
C ASN A 119 3.24 -17.73 32.66
N SER A 120 2.83 -18.33 31.53
CA SER A 120 1.43 -18.69 31.28
C SER A 120 0.92 -19.77 32.25
N HIS A 121 1.75 -20.75 32.59
CA HIS A 121 1.42 -21.76 33.58
C HIS A 121 1.33 -21.17 34.99
N SER A 122 2.25 -20.29 35.38
CA SER A 122 2.31 -19.71 36.74
C SER A 122 1.09 -18.87 37.12
N TYR A 123 0.36 -18.32 36.14
CA TYR A 123 -0.82 -17.48 36.36
C TYR A 123 -1.94 -18.19 37.15
N SER A 124 -2.13 -19.49 36.91
CA SER A 124 -3.13 -20.31 37.61
C SER A 124 -2.58 -21.60 38.21
N ASN A 125 -1.30 -21.91 37.93
CA ASN A 125 -0.58 -23.11 38.33
C ASN A 125 -1.42 -24.41 38.20
N PRO A 126 -2.01 -24.67 37.03
CA PRO A 126 -2.88 -25.82 36.84
C PRO A 126 -2.08 -27.14 36.91
N PRO A 127 -2.71 -28.28 37.23
CA PRO A 127 -2.07 -29.58 37.00
C PRO A 127 -1.66 -29.69 35.53
N HIS A 128 -0.47 -30.20 35.24
CA HIS A 128 0.00 -30.34 33.86
C HIS A 128 0.59 -31.73 33.59
N THR A 129 0.61 -32.10 32.31
CA THR A 129 1.33 -33.25 31.77
C THR A 129 1.91 -32.84 30.42
N ILE A 130 3.17 -33.18 30.17
CA ILE A 130 3.83 -32.92 28.88
C ILE A 130 4.10 -34.26 28.21
N TYR A 131 3.75 -34.36 26.92
CA TYR A 131 3.95 -35.53 26.09
C TYR A 131 5.01 -35.25 25.02
N HIS A 132 5.90 -36.23 24.86
CA HIS A 132 7.03 -36.23 23.96
C HIS A 132 6.90 -37.38 22.96
N ASP A 133 7.17 -37.09 21.69
CA ASP A 133 7.32 -38.10 20.65
C ASP A 133 8.71 -38.77 20.77
N PRO A 134 8.82 -40.07 21.09
CA PRO A 134 10.12 -40.74 21.20
C PRO A 134 10.94 -40.76 19.91
N SER A 135 10.33 -40.49 18.75
CA SER A 135 11.02 -40.35 17.47
C SER A 135 11.53 -38.93 17.20
N ASN A 136 11.05 -37.95 17.97
CA ASN A 136 11.57 -36.59 17.99
C ASN A 136 12.76 -36.56 18.94
N ASN A 137 14.00 -36.59 18.43
CA ASN A 137 15.22 -36.49 19.26
C ASN A 137 15.45 -35.08 19.82
N GLY A 138 14.36 -34.34 20.09
CA GLY A 138 14.33 -33.04 20.72
C GLY A 138 15.07 -31.95 19.97
N GLY A 139 15.38 -32.15 18.68
CA GLY A 139 16.05 -31.18 17.83
C GLY A 139 17.04 -30.33 18.59
N THR A 140 17.98 -30.94 19.34
CA THR A 140 19.10 -30.21 19.96
C THR A 140 20.09 -29.84 18.87
N THR A 141 19.63 -29.03 17.94
CA THR A 141 20.43 -28.09 17.19
C THR A 141 19.74 -26.77 17.42
N VAL A 142 20.10 -26.12 18.53
CA VAL A 142 20.08 -24.66 18.57
C VAL A 142 20.71 -24.21 17.25
N PRO A 143 20.09 -23.34 16.43
CA PRO A 143 20.80 -22.74 15.32
C PRO A 143 21.97 -21.97 15.95
N ARG A 144 23.18 -22.55 15.95
CA ARG A 144 24.38 -21.83 16.37
C ARG A 144 24.71 -20.82 15.30
N ARG A 145 25.04 -19.59 15.67
CA ARG A 145 25.62 -18.60 14.76
C ARG A 145 26.78 -19.16 13.95
N THR A 146 26.59 -19.29 12.65
CA THR A 146 27.70 -19.33 11.70
C THR A 146 28.23 -17.91 11.58
N PHE A 147 29.43 -17.67 12.12
CA PHE A 147 30.13 -16.41 11.96
C PHE A 147 30.44 -16.17 10.48
N THR A 148 30.26 -14.92 10.00
CA THR A 148 30.70 -14.51 8.65
C THR A 148 32.21 -14.77 8.48
N GLU A 149 32.72 -14.83 7.25
CA GLU A 149 34.18 -15.01 7.02
C GLU A 149 35.02 -13.99 7.81
N VAL A 150 34.56 -12.74 7.84
CA VAL A 150 35.20 -11.65 8.59
C VAL A 150 35.14 -11.89 10.11
N GLU A 151 33.99 -12.32 10.63
CA GLU A 151 33.85 -12.67 12.06
C GLU A 151 34.65 -13.92 12.44
N GLN A 152 34.71 -14.94 11.59
CA GLN A 152 35.59 -16.12 11.76
C GLN A 152 37.06 -15.70 11.80
N ASN A 153 37.45 -14.72 10.99
CA ASN A 153 38.79 -14.18 11.00
C ASN A 153 39.09 -13.44 12.31
N VAL A 154 38.14 -12.66 12.83
CA VAL A 154 38.25 -12.01 14.16
C VAL A 154 38.25 -13.04 15.29
N ILE A 155 37.46 -14.10 15.21
CA ILE A 155 37.47 -15.22 16.16
C ILE A 155 38.80 -15.97 16.10
N THR A 156 39.35 -16.20 14.92
CA THR A 156 40.69 -16.79 14.75
C THR A 156 41.73 -15.90 15.41
N MET A 157 41.64 -14.59 15.21
CA MET A 157 42.50 -13.61 15.89
C MET A 157 42.35 -13.69 17.41
N PHE A 158 41.12 -13.76 17.92
CA PHE A 158 40.82 -13.92 19.33
C PHE A 158 41.39 -15.22 19.90
N LYS A 159 41.13 -16.37 19.27
CA LYS A 159 41.60 -17.69 19.70
C LYS A 159 43.12 -17.79 19.76
N ILE A 160 43.85 -17.03 18.93
CA ILE A 160 45.32 -17.00 18.95
C ILE A 160 45.83 -16.00 19.98
N LEU A 161 45.29 -14.78 20.03
CA LEU A 161 45.84 -13.69 20.85
C LEU A 161 45.36 -13.71 22.29
N ARG A 162 44.12 -14.14 22.56
CA ARG A 162 43.57 -14.18 23.92
C ARG A 162 44.39 -15.08 24.85
N PRO A 163 44.77 -16.32 24.49
CA PRO A 163 45.64 -17.17 25.32
C PRO A 163 47.05 -16.61 25.49
N LEU A 164 47.52 -15.80 24.55
CA LEU A 164 48.81 -15.11 24.67
C LEU A 164 48.75 -13.95 25.67
N GLY A 165 47.57 -13.56 26.18
CA GLY A 165 47.38 -12.58 27.24
C GLY A 165 46.95 -11.19 26.75
N TYR A 166 46.41 -11.06 25.54
CA TYR A 166 45.85 -9.79 25.05
C TYR A 166 44.48 -9.50 25.69
N SER A 167 44.21 -8.24 26.01
CA SER A 167 42.87 -7.76 26.35
C SER A 167 41.93 -7.83 25.14
N LEU A 168 40.62 -7.91 25.38
CA LEU A 168 39.62 -7.86 24.30
C LEU A 168 39.75 -6.58 23.48
N GLN A 169 40.04 -5.46 24.14
CA GLN A 169 40.24 -4.15 23.53
C GLN A 169 41.47 -4.13 22.62
N ALA A 170 42.57 -4.77 23.03
CA ALA A 170 43.77 -4.88 22.20
C ALA A 170 43.53 -5.75 20.95
N ILE A 171 42.76 -6.84 21.09
CA ILE A 171 42.36 -7.70 19.96
C ILE A 171 41.45 -6.91 19.00
N ALA A 172 40.46 -6.19 19.54
CA ALA A 172 39.54 -5.36 18.78
C ALA A 172 40.26 -4.21 18.04
N ALA A 173 41.26 -3.59 18.67
CA ALA A 173 42.09 -2.56 18.04
C ALA A 173 42.91 -3.09 16.85
N LYS A 174 43.42 -4.33 16.95
CA LYS A 174 44.08 -5.02 15.81
C LYS A 174 43.07 -5.35 14.72
N ALA A 175 41.89 -5.86 15.09
CA ALA A 175 40.83 -6.17 14.14
C ALA A 175 40.32 -4.93 13.40
N GLY A 176 40.11 -3.81 14.09
CA GLY A 176 39.65 -2.56 13.47
C GLY A 176 40.67 -1.93 12.52
N ASN A 177 41.97 -2.09 12.78
CA ASN A 177 43.00 -1.73 11.80
C ASN A 177 42.98 -2.67 10.60
N ALA A 178 42.96 -3.99 10.81
CA ALA A 178 42.90 -4.97 9.72
C ALA A 178 41.65 -4.85 8.84
N ASP A 179 40.52 -4.48 9.43
CA ASP A 179 39.25 -4.24 8.75
C ASP A 179 39.39 -3.07 7.76
N ALA A 180 40.03 -1.97 8.19
CA ALA A 180 40.29 -0.83 7.32
C ALA A 180 41.35 -1.10 6.24
N GLU A 181 42.30 -2.01 6.49
CA GLU A 181 43.38 -2.35 5.54
C GLU A 181 42.93 -3.34 4.46
N SER A 182 42.18 -4.38 4.83
CA SER A 182 41.85 -5.47 3.90
C SER A 182 40.42 -6.00 4.02
N GLY A 183 39.58 -5.38 4.84
CA GLY A 183 38.29 -5.95 5.24
C GLY A 183 38.47 -7.25 6.04
N LEU A 184 39.57 -7.38 6.79
CA LEU A 184 39.95 -8.60 7.54
C LEU A 184 40.12 -9.85 6.66
N LYS A 185 40.37 -9.67 5.36
CA LYS A 185 40.61 -10.77 4.40
C LYS A 185 42.12 -11.03 4.27
N PRO A 186 42.60 -12.26 4.51
CA PRO A 186 44.03 -12.59 4.47
C PRO A 186 44.58 -12.78 3.05
N ASN A 187 43.73 -13.07 2.06
CA ASN A 187 44.13 -13.22 0.65
C ASN A 187 43.83 -11.96 -0.19
N THR A 188 44.12 -10.78 0.36
CA THR A 188 43.88 -9.49 -0.32
C THR A 188 45.20 -8.86 -0.75
N ALA A 189 45.31 -8.61 -2.06
CA ALA A 189 46.32 -7.72 -2.62
C ALA A 189 45.80 -6.28 -2.66
N GLU A 190 46.70 -5.30 -2.57
CA GLU A 190 46.36 -3.88 -2.56
C GLU A 190 45.57 -3.45 -3.81
N LEU A 191 44.45 -2.75 -3.61
CA LEU A 191 43.62 -2.18 -4.68
C LEU A 191 44.43 -1.15 -5.49
N GLY A 192 44.61 -1.40 -6.78
CA GLY A 192 45.43 -0.57 -7.68
C GLY A 192 46.79 -1.15 -8.07
N GLY A 193 47.11 -2.38 -7.63
CA GLY A 193 48.34 -3.08 -8.00
C GLY A 193 49.57 -2.70 -7.15
N GLY A 194 49.34 -2.13 -5.97
CA GLY A 194 50.39 -1.78 -5.01
C GLY A 194 51.05 -3.01 -4.34
N PRO A 195 52.19 -2.82 -3.65
CA PRO A 195 52.99 -3.91 -3.09
C PRO A 195 52.42 -4.55 -1.81
N GLY A 196 51.33 -4.03 -1.22
CA GLY A 196 50.75 -4.54 0.03
C GLY A 196 50.05 -5.91 -0.10
N PHE A 197 50.17 -6.75 0.93
CA PHE A 197 49.47 -8.05 0.99
C PHE A 197 49.04 -8.47 2.40
N GLY A 198 47.85 -9.04 2.51
CA GLY A 198 47.35 -9.63 3.75
C GLY A 198 46.57 -8.68 4.66
N ILE A 199 46.22 -9.16 5.86
CA ILE A 199 45.31 -8.51 6.82
C ILE A 199 45.80 -7.15 7.34
N PHE A 200 47.10 -6.95 7.34
CA PHE A 200 47.75 -5.70 7.75
C PHE A 200 48.45 -5.02 6.56
N GLN A 201 48.15 -5.45 5.32
CA GLN A 201 48.75 -4.94 4.08
C GLN A 201 50.30 -4.81 4.15
N TRP A 202 50.98 -5.92 4.47
CA TRP A 202 52.43 -5.96 4.62
C TRP A 202 53.13 -5.53 3.35
N THR A 203 53.98 -4.50 3.46
CA THR A 203 54.70 -3.90 2.33
C THR A 203 56.21 -4.13 2.47
N SER A 204 56.84 -4.66 1.42
CA SER A 204 58.28 -4.95 1.46
C SER A 204 59.14 -3.68 1.43
N PRO A 205 60.22 -3.61 2.23
CA PRO A 205 61.24 -2.58 2.07
C PRO A 205 62.13 -2.83 0.84
N ASN A 206 62.08 -4.02 0.23
CA ASN A 206 62.87 -4.36 -0.95
C ASN A 206 62.10 -3.99 -2.24
N TYR A 207 62.69 -3.11 -3.04
CA TYR A 207 62.09 -2.67 -4.30
C TYR A 207 61.87 -3.84 -5.27
N GLY A 208 60.61 -4.05 -5.70
CA GLY A 208 60.21 -5.08 -6.66
C GLY A 208 59.79 -6.43 -6.06
N GLU A 209 59.87 -6.62 -4.75
CA GLU A 209 59.31 -7.81 -4.08
C GLU A 209 57.79 -7.66 -3.94
N SER A 210 57.02 -8.65 -4.42
CA SER A 210 55.56 -8.65 -4.23
C SER A 210 55.18 -8.87 -2.76
N GLY A 211 54.07 -8.29 -2.31
CA GLY A 211 53.64 -8.40 -0.91
C GLY A 211 53.47 -9.85 -0.43
N ILE A 212 52.99 -10.75 -1.30
CA ILE A 212 52.88 -12.18 -0.94
C ILE A 212 54.26 -12.86 -0.78
N ALA A 213 55.25 -12.49 -1.59
CA ALA A 213 56.62 -12.98 -1.42
C ALA A 213 57.23 -12.46 -0.11
N TYR A 214 56.92 -11.20 0.23
CA TYR A 214 57.36 -10.60 1.49
C TYR A 214 56.75 -11.29 2.71
N VAL A 215 55.44 -11.50 2.74
CA VAL A 215 54.77 -12.25 3.83
C VAL A 215 55.31 -13.67 3.95
N THR A 216 55.54 -14.36 2.82
CA THR A 216 56.13 -15.71 2.80
C THR A 216 57.53 -15.72 3.43
N ARG A 217 58.36 -14.70 3.14
CA ARG A 217 59.69 -14.56 3.73
C ARG A 217 59.63 -14.26 5.23
N LEU A 218 58.72 -13.40 5.66
CA LEU A 218 58.52 -13.10 7.07
C LEU A 218 58.06 -14.33 7.87
N LEU A 219 57.15 -15.14 7.33
CA LEU A 219 56.73 -16.40 7.97
C LEU A 219 57.90 -17.37 8.16
N ARG A 220 58.76 -17.53 7.15
CA ARG A 220 59.98 -18.36 7.26
C ARG A 220 60.93 -17.83 8.33
N ASN A 221 61.18 -16.53 8.38
CA ASN A 221 62.04 -15.91 9.38
C ASN A 221 61.48 -16.06 10.80
N ALA A 222 60.15 -16.03 10.95
CA ALA A 222 59.48 -16.23 12.22
C ALA A 222 59.35 -17.71 12.63
N GLY A 223 59.71 -18.66 11.75
CA GLY A 223 59.51 -20.10 11.98
C GLY A 223 58.03 -20.50 12.04
N ILE A 224 57.13 -19.75 11.40
CA ILE A 224 55.69 -20.00 11.39
C ILE A 224 55.36 -20.86 10.17
N GLU A 225 54.90 -22.09 10.40
CA GLU A 225 54.38 -22.97 9.36
C GLU A 225 52.91 -22.62 9.02
N GLY A 226 52.58 -22.56 7.73
CA GLY A 226 51.21 -22.27 7.25
C GLY A 226 51.17 -21.57 5.88
N ASP A 227 49.98 -21.53 5.26
CA ASP A 227 49.78 -20.80 4.00
C ASP A 227 49.84 -19.28 4.29
N PRO A 228 50.66 -18.49 3.56
CA PRO A 228 50.68 -17.03 3.67
C PRO A 228 49.33 -16.37 3.40
N ARG A 229 48.35 -17.06 2.79
CA ARG A 229 46.97 -16.60 2.57
C ARG A 229 46.03 -16.90 3.73
N SER A 230 46.47 -17.60 4.77
CA SER A 230 45.62 -17.99 5.89
C SER A 230 45.60 -16.93 7.00
N MET A 231 44.43 -16.77 7.64
CA MET A 231 44.26 -15.87 8.78
C MET A 231 45.18 -16.27 9.95
N GLU A 232 45.30 -17.56 10.22
CA GLU A 232 46.12 -18.09 11.31
C GLU A 232 47.61 -17.71 11.16
N ALA A 233 48.19 -17.93 9.99
CA ALA A 233 49.60 -17.60 9.74
C ALA A 233 49.85 -16.09 9.88
N GLN A 234 48.94 -15.26 9.36
CA GLN A 234 49.10 -13.81 9.39
C GLN A 234 48.86 -13.19 10.78
N VAL A 235 47.95 -13.73 11.59
CA VAL A 235 47.79 -13.29 12.99
C VAL A 235 49.02 -13.65 13.81
N LYS A 236 49.56 -14.88 13.66
CA LYS A 236 50.82 -15.27 14.32
C LYS A 236 51.98 -14.37 13.89
N LEU A 237 52.07 -14.05 12.60
CA LEU A 237 53.07 -13.12 12.09
C LEU A 237 52.89 -11.71 12.67
N GLY A 238 51.65 -11.22 12.75
CA GLY A 238 51.33 -9.94 13.36
C GLY A 238 51.53 -9.90 14.87
N HIS A 239 51.60 -11.04 15.56
CA HIS A 239 52.08 -11.12 16.95
C HIS A 239 53.61 -11.07 17.00
N TRP A 240 54.30 -11.90 16.20
CA TRP A 240 55.76 -11.91 16.10
C TRP A 240 56.34 -10.54 15.74
N GLY A 241 55.70 -9.82 14.81
CA GLY A 241 56.12 -8.48 14.39
C GLY A 241 56.11 -7.46 15.53
N MET A 242 55.23 -7.61 16.53
CA MET A 242 55.16 -6.69 17.67
C MET A 242 56.46 -6.67 18.48
N THR A 243 57.20 -7.78 18.51
CA THR A 243 58.48 -7.91 19.24
C THR A 243 59.70 -7.98 18.33
N ASN A 244 59.51 -8.03 17.01
CA ASN A 244 60.57 -8.20 16.03
C ASN A 244 60.57 -7.05 15.00
N GLY A 245 60.57 -5.83 15.51
CA GLY A 245 60.90 -4.62 14.74
C GLY A 245 59.73 -3.86 14.10
N GLN A 246 58.50 -4.38 14.12
CA GLN A 246 57.36 -3.65 13.56
C GLN A 246 56.82 -2.57 14.50
N TRP A 247 56.88 -2.79 15.82
CA TRP A 247 56.40 -1.86 16.84
C TRP A 247 57.45 -0.80 17.21
N ILE A 248 57.18 0.48 16.93
CA ILE A 248 58.16 1.57 17.15
C ILE A 248 57.93 2.43 18.39
N GLY A 249 56.76 2.30 19.05
CA GLY A 249 56.47 2.96 20.33
C GLY A 249 56.45 4.50 20.31
N VAL A 250 55.96 5.11 19.23
CA VAL A 250 55.85 6.59 19.08
C VAL A 250 54.60 7.19 19.74
N VAL A 251 53.53 6.41 19.93
CA VAL A 251 52.28 6.81 20.60
C VAL A 251 51.98 5.85 21.75
N GLU A 252 51.31 6.32 22.81
CA GLU A 252 50.92 5.45 23.93
C GLU A 252 49.87 4.41 23.53
N PRO A 253 49.93 3.16 24.02
CA PRO A 253 51.02 2.61 24.84
C PRO A 253 52.31 2.41 24.03
N ARG A 254 53.45 2.87 24.54
CA ARG A 254 54.73 2.77 23.80
C ARG A 254 55.30 1.37 23.74
N THR A 255 54.96 0.51 24.70
CA THR A 255 55.49 -0.85 24.79
C THR A 255 54.50 -1.89 24.28
N PHE A 256 55.02 -3.01 23.79
CA PHE A 256 54.23 -4.18 23.41
C PHE A 256 53.34 -4.66 24.56
N ASP A 257 53.89 -4.80 25.77
CA ASP A 257 53.13 -5.25 26.94
C ASP A 257 52.05 -4.25 27.35
N GLY A 258 52.33 -2.94 27.21
CA GLY A 258 51.35 -1.89 27.45
C GLY A 258 50.18 -1.93 26.47
N PHE A 259 50.45 -2.19 25.19
CA PHE A 259 49.40 -2.39 24.18
C PHE A 259 48.55 -3.62 24.51
N LYS A 260 49.21 -4.73 24.83
CA LYS A 260 48.58 -6.01 25.11
C LYS A 260 47.63 -5.97 26.32
N ALA A 261 47.97 -5.21 27.36
CA ALA A 261 47.19 -5.08 28.59
C ALA A 261 46.22 -3.87 28.60
N GLY A 262 46.21 -3.04 27.55
CA GLY A 262 45.43 -1.81 27.56
C GLY A 262 43.91 -2.02 27.56
N THR A 263 43.17 -1.02 28.02
CA THR A 263 41.71 -1.10 28.23
C THR A 263 40.89 -0.08 27.43
N ASP A 264 41.53 0.84 26.72
CA ASP A 264 40.88 1.85 25.87
C ASP A 264 40.98 1.45 24.39
N VAL A 265 39.86 1.05 23.79
CA VAL A 265 39.79 0.60 22.39
C VAL A 265 40.25 1.69 21.42
N ASN A 266 39.87 2.94 21.64
CA ASN A 266 40.17 4.05 20.74
C ASN A 266 41.66 4.41 20.79
N GLN A 267 42.23 4.46 22.00
CA GLN A 267 43.65 4.72 22.19
C GLN A 267 44.52 3.58 21.64
N LEU A 268 44.13 2.33 21.86
CA LEU A 268 44.85 1.17 21.32
C LEU A 268 44.76 1.11 19.80
N THR A 269 43.62 1.45 19.21
CA THR A 269 43.47 1.51 17.75
C THR A 269 44.41 2.54 17.13
N LEU A 270 44.52 3.72 17.75
CA LEU A 270 45.50 4.74 17.37
C LEU A 270 46.95 4.25 17.58
N ALA A 271 47.23 3.62 18.71
CA ALA A 271 48.56 3.09 19.01
C ALA A 271 48.99 2.04 17.98
N PHE A 272 48.11 1.11 17.59
CA PHE A 272 48.40 0.10 16.58
C PHE A 272 48.63 0.74 15.20
N LEU A 273 47.78 1.69 14.81
CA LEU A 273 47.96 2.45 13.57
C LEU A 273 49.31 3.16 13.51
N ARG A 274 49.74 3.80 14.60
CA ARG A 274 50.96 4.64 14.64
C ARG A 274 52.23 3.87 14.93
N ASN A 275 52.16 2.85 15.77
CA ASN A 275 53.33 2.10 16.20
C ASN A 275 53.57 0.86 15.33
N PHE A 276 52.55 0.27 14.70
CA PHE A 276 52.67 -0.97 13.93
C PHE A 276 52.47 -0.73 12.43
N GLU A 277 51.30 -0.22 12.01
CA GLU A 277 50.92 -0.15 10.59
C GLU A 277 51.63 0.96 9.84
N ARG A 278 51.46 2.20 10.32
CA ARG A 278 51.91 3.45 9.68
C ARG A 278 51.33 3.60 8.27
N ALA A 279 50.02 3.37 8.16
CA ALA A 279 49.28 3.50 6.90
C ALA A 279 49.42 4.91 6.30
N GLY A 280 49.61 4.99 4.97
CA GLY A 280 49.73 6.26 4.26
C GLY A 280 48.44 7.10 4.30
N VAL A 281 47.28 6.44 4.26
CA VAL A 281 45.97 7.06 4.50
C VAL A 281 45.34 6.45 5.75
N GLU A 282 45.39 7.21 6.83
CA GLU A 282 45.17 6.67 8.17
C GLU A 282 43.73 6.27 8.50
N ARG A 283 42.71 6.96 7.97
CA ARG A 283 41.28 6.67 8.24
C ARG A 283 40.95 6.38 9.72
N LEU A 284 41.55 7.14 10.65
CA LEU A 284 41.50 6.85 12.09
C LEU A 284 40.08 6.68 12.64
N GLN A 285 39.15 7.57 12.28
CA GLN A 285 37.75 7.48 12.75
C GLN A 285 37.07 6.19 12.30
N SER A 286 37.29 5.76 11.05
CA SER A 286 36.74 4.50 10.53
C SER A 286 37.32 3.29 11.26
N ARG A 287 38.62 3.31 11.56
CA ARG A 287 39.30 2.25 12.32
C ARG A 287 38.79 2.14 13.74
N GLN A 288 38.59 3.28 14.41
CA GLN A 288 38.03 3.34 15.76
C GLN A 288 36.58 2.85 15.79
N ALA A 289 35.76 3.22 14.81
CA ALA A 289 34.40 2.71 14.67
C ALA A 289 34.39 1.17 14.47
N SER A 290 35.23 0.65 13.57
CA SER A 290 35.39 -0.80 13.37
C SER A 290 35.91 -1.50 14.64
N ALA A 291 36.90 -0.92 15.32
CA ALA A 291 37.43 -1.49 16.55
C ALA A 291 36.37 -1.53 17.67
N GLN A 292 35.53 -0.50 17.80
CA GLN A 292 34.44 -0.50 18.78
C GLN A 292 33.38 -1.57 18.44
N LYS A 293 33.05 -1.74 17.16
CA LYS A 293 32.19 -2.84 16.67
C LYS A 293 32.78 -4.21 17.05
N TRP A 294 34.07 -4.42 16.78
CA TRP A 294 34.73 -5.70 17.09
C TRP A 294 34.89 -5.93 18.59
N TYR A 295 35.05 -4.88 19.38
CA TYR A 295 35.09 -5.00 20.84
C TYR A 295 33.75 -5.50 21.38
N GLN A 296 32.63 -4.92 20.94
CA GLN A 296 31.29 -5.36 21.32
C GLN A 296 31.06 -6.83 20.93
N PHE A 297 31.42 -7.20 19.69
CA PHE A 297 31.34 -8.59 19.21
C PHE A 297 32.16 -9.56 20.07
N LEU A 298 33.38 -9.18 20.46
CA LEU A 298 34.26 -10.04 21.27
C LEU A 298 33.79 -10.17 22.73
N VAL A 299 33.16 -9.12 23.28
CA VAL A 299 32.52 -9.18 24.61
C VAL A 299 31.38 -10.19 24.60
N GLU A 300 30.52 -10.14 23.57
CA GLU A 300 29.42 -11.09 23.38
C GLU A 300 29.95 -12.51 23.18
N TYR A 301 30.95 -12.69 22.29
CA TYR A 301 31.55 -13.99 22.01
C TYR A 301 32.25 -14.63 23.22
N GLU A 302 32.87 -13.82 24.10
CA GLU A 302 33.51 -14.33 25.32
C GLU A 302 32.49 -14.80 26.37
N GLN A 303 31.29 -14.21 26.39
CA GLN A 303 30.23 -14.56 27.33
C GLN A 303 29.42 -15.78 26.90
N ASP A 304 29.15 -15.90 25.60
CA ASP A 304 28.43 -17.03 25.04
C ASP A 304 29.02 -17.46 23.68
N PRO A 305 30.03 -18.35 23.68
CA PRO A 305 30.66 -18.84 22.46
C PRO A 305 29.71 -19.68 21.57
N GLU A 306 28.54 -20.11 22.07
CA GLU A 306 27.64 -21.06 21.41
C GLU A 306 26.18 -20.58 21.19
N GLY A 307 25.71 -19.49 21.82
CA GLY A 307 24.28 -19.10 21.87
C GLY A 307 23.89 -17.76 21.25
N VAL A 308 24.34 -17.49 20.02
CA VAL A 308 23.85 -16.33 19.23
C VAL A 308 22.92 -16.81 18.11
N GLU A 309 21.70 -16.25 18.02
CA GLU A 309 20.77 -16.42 16.89
C GLU A 309 21.23 -15.63 15.63
N LEU A 310 20.96 -16.19 14.45
CA LEU A 310 21.37 -15.75 13.09
C LEU A 310 20.30 -14.89 12.38
N PRO A 311 20.68 -14.15 11.32
CA PRO A 311 20.85 -14.69 9.95
C PRO A 311 22.30 -14.49 9.48
N GLY A 312 22.99 -15.33 8.69
CA GLY A 312 22.79 -16.58 7.96
C GLY A 312 24.09 -16.79 7.14
N ASN A 313 24.41 -18.01 6.71
CA ASN A 313 25.43 -18.26 5.68
C ASN A 313 25.18 -17.33 4.47
N GLU A 314 26.21 -17.01 3.68
CA GLU A 314 25.98 -16.77 2.25
C GLU A 314 25.60 -18.12 1.61
N GLU A 315 24.41 -18.62 1.98
CA GLU A 315 23.58 -19.39 1.07
C GLU A 315 23.28 -18.48 -0.11
N LYS A 316 23.20 -19.03 -1.34
CA LYS A 316 22.47 -18.33 -2.40
C LYS A 316 21.17 -17.87 -1.74
N LYS A 317 20.92 -16.56 -1.64
CA LYS A 317 19.74 -16.10 -0.92
C LYS A 317 18.54 -16.74 -1.62
N GLU A 318 17.87 -17.62 -0.90
CA GLU A 318 16.73 -18.34 -1.44
C GLU A 318 15.48 -17.53 -1.11
N LEU A 319 14.64 -17.34 -2.12
CA LEU A 319 13.30 -16.80 -1.94
C LEU A 319 12.35 -17.97 -2.05
N ILE A 320 11.70 -18.32 -0.95
CA ILE A 320 10.78 -19.45 -0.92
C ILE A 320 9.36 -18.92 -1.04
N ASN A 321 8.66 -19.39 -2.07
CA ASN A 321 7.21 -19.21 -2.24
C ASN A 321 6.71 -17.76 -2.10
N ALA A 322 7.44 -16.81 -2.69
CA ALA A 322 7.07 -15.40 -2.65
C ALA A 322 6.43 -14.99 -3.96
N GLY A 323 5.47 -14.08 -3.89
CA GLY A 323 4.78 -13.59 -5.07
C GLY A 323 3.67 -12.65 -4.68
N GLU A 324 3.20 -11.87 -5.64
CA GLU A 324 2.06 -10.98 -5.47
C GLU A 324 1.28 -10.87 -6.78
N LEU A 325 -0.01 -10.52 -6.65
CA LEU A 325 -0.82 -10.10 -7.79
C LEU A 325 -0.64 -8.59 -7.96
N GLU A 326 -0.27 -8.20 -9.18
CA GLU A 326 -0.13 -6.80 -9.57
C GLU A 326 -1.42 -6.30 -10.19
N GLU A 327 -2.04 -7.12 -11.03
CA GLU A 327 -3.34 -6.89 -11.63
C GLU A 327 -4.18 -8.16 -11.42
N PHE A 328 -5.37 -8.02 -10.83
CA PHE A 328 -6.32 -9.11 -10.70
C PHE A 328 -7.73 -8.54 -10.80
N GLY A 329 -8.46 -8.91 -11.85
CA GLY A 329 -9.67 -8.20 -12.23
C GLY A 329 -10.51 -8.93 -13.27
N ILE A 330 -11.52 -8.21 -13.77
CA ILE A 330 -12.31 -8.63 -14.93
C ILE A 330 -12.01 -7.64 -16.06
N LYS A 331 -11.52 -8.16 -17.19
CA LYS A 331 -11.25 -7.41 -18.40
C LYS A 331 -11.97 -8.05 -19.57
N GLU A 332 -12.75 -7.27 -20.32
CA GLU A 332 -13.50 -7.73 -21.51
C GLU A 332 -14.35 -8.99 -21.24
N GLY A 333 -14.99 -9.05 -20.07
CA GLY A 333 -15.80 -10.20 -19.67
C GLY A 333 -14.98 -11.48 -19.46
N LYS A 334 -13.72 -11.38 -19.04
CA LYS A 334 -12.88 -12.49 -18.57
C LYS A 334 -12.15 -12.08 -17.30
N LEU A 335 -11.93 -13.01 -16.39
CA LEU A 335 -10.96 -12.88 -15.33
C LEU A 335 -9.57 -12.70 -15.96
N PHE A 336 -8.88 -11.63 -15.59
CA PHE A 336 -7.51 -11.35 -15.97
C PHE A 336 -6.64 -11.30 -14.72
N ALA A 337 -5.45 -11.89 -14.78
CA ALA A 337 -4.50 -11.82 -13.69
C ALA A 337 -3.07 -11.73 -14.18
N LYS A 338 -2.29 -10.86 -13.54
CA LYS A 338 -0.88 -10.66 -13.81
C LYS A 338 -0.16 -10.41 -12.49
N GLY A 339 1.02 -10.98 -12.36
CA GLY A 339 1.83 -10.83 -11.17
C GLY A 339 3.13 -11.59 -11.30
N TRP A 340 3.72 -11.92 -10.15
CA TRP A 340 4.89 -12.77 -10.10
C TRP A 340 4.78 -13.80 -8.98
N HIS A 341 5.38 -14.97 -9.19
CA HIS A 341 5.52 -16.00 -8.17
C HIS A 341 6.84 -16.73 -8.37
N PHE A 342 7.63 -16.79 -7.30
CA PHE A 342 8.95 -17.35 -7.33
C PHE A 342 9.18 -18.24 -6.11
N SER A 343 9.85 -19.36 -6.36
CA SER A 343 10.47 -20.14 -5.33
C SER A 343 11.81 -20.66 -5.84
N SER A 344 12.87 -20.46 -5.05
CA SER A 344 14.23 -20.92 -5.38
C SER A 344 14.24 -22.42 -5.64
N ASN A 345 15.04 -22.83 -6.62
CA ASN A 345 15.20 -24.21 -7.06
C ASN A 345 13.92 -24.90 -7.60
N LYS A 346 12.82 -24.16 -7.82
CA LYS A 346 11.57 -24.67 -8.38
C LYS A 346 11.21 -23.92 -9.67
N PRO A 347 11.67 -24.40 -10.84
CA PRO A 347 11.58 -23.66 -12.11
C PRO A 347 10.21 -23.75 -12.78
N GLN A 348 9.38 -24.74 -12.44
CA GLN A 348 8.06 -24.88 -13.04
C GLN A 348 7.05 -24.03 -12.28
N GLN A 349 6.14 -23.38 -13.01
CA GLN A 349 5.06 -22.60 -12.42
C GLN A 349 3.72 -22.97 -13.02
N THR A 350 2.75 -23.18 -12.14
CA THR A 350 1.34 -23.27 -12.52
C THR A 350 0.52 -22.26 -11.72
N ILE A 351 -0.60 -21.82 -12.30
CA ILE A 351 -1.59 -20.97 -11.62
C ILE A 351 -2.92 -21.70 -11.67
N GLU A 352 -3.53 -21.92 -10.50
CA GLU A 352 -4.84 -22.52 -10.35
C GLU A 352 -5.87 -21.42 -10.05
N VAL A 353 -6.95 -21.41 -10.83
CA VAL A 353 -8.18 -20.66 -10.54
C VAL A 353 -9.06 -21.54 -9.68
N ILE A 354 -9.42 -21.07 -8.49
CA ILE A 354 -10.15 -21.86 -7.50
C ILE A 354 -11.47 -21.17 -7.16
N ASP A 355 -12.55 -21.95 -7.07
CA ASP A 355 -13.84 -21.49 -6.58
C ASP A 355 -13.78 -21.24 -5.07
N ALA A 356 -13.96 -19.99 -4.66
CA ALA A 356 -13.86 -19.57 -3.27
C ALA A 356 -15.00 -20.10 -2.38
N THR A 357 -16.08 -20.63 -2.97
CA THR A 357 -17.22 -21.13 -2.19
C THR A 357 -17.02 -22.56 -1.69
N ASN A 358 -16.16 -23.33 -2.36
CA ASN A 358 -16.00 -24.76 -2.13
C ASN A 358 -14.56 -25.29 -2.32
N ASP A 359 -13.60 -24.40 -2.56
CA ASP A 359 -12.17 -24.67 -2.75
C ASP A 359 -11.85 -25.66 -3.89
N LYS A 360 -12.73 -25.81 -4.88
CA LYS A 360 -12.46 -26.65 -6.05
C LYS A 360 -11.68 -25.90 -7.11
N VAL A 361 -10.64 -26.54 -7.62
CA VAL A 361 -9.89 -26.05 -8.78
C VAL A 361 -10.80 -26.06 -10.01
N LEU A 362 -10.98 -24.89 -10.62
CA LEU A 362 -11.76 -24.69 -11.84
C LEU A 362 -10.89 -24.84 -13.08
N LYS A 363 -9.67 -24.30 -13.02
CA LYS A 363 -8.71 -24.33 -14.13
C LYS A 363 -7.29 -24.26 -13.61
N THR A 364 -6.40 -25.05 -14.22
CA THR A 364 -4.94 -24.95 -14.03
C THR A 364 -4.31 -24.43 -15.31
N PHE A 365 -3.39 -23.49 -15.18
CA PHE A 365 -2.56 -22.95 -16.26
C PHE A 365 -1.11 -23.33 -16.02
N ASP A 366 -0.47 -23.91 -17.03
CA ASP A 366 0.99 -24.02 -17.08
C ASP A 366 1.55 -22.69 -17.58
N ILE A 367 2.42 -22.06 -16.81
CA ILE A 367 2.89 -20.70 -17.08
C ILE A 367 4.21 -20.72 -17.84
N GLU A 368 4.24 -20.02 -18.98
CA GLU A 368 5.48 -19.57 -19.59
C GLU A 368 5.97 -18.31 -18.85
N LEU A 369 7.13 -18.41 -18.20
CA LEU A 369 7.65 -17.34 -17.33
C LEU A 369 8.03 -16.10 -18.15
N LYS A 370 7.59 -14.95 -17.67
CA LYS A 370 7.99 -13.64 -18.21
C LYS A 370 9.13 -13.07 -17.37
N GLU A 371 10.11 -12.50 -18.05
CA GLU A 371 11.27 -11.86 -17.40
C GLU A 371 10.89 -10.53 -16.75
N ARG A 372 11.35 -10.31 -15.51
CA ARG A 372 11.01 -9.16 -14.65
C ARG A 372 12.26 -8.54 -14.04
N GLN A 373 12.78 -7.52 -14.71
CA GLN A 373 14.00 -6.81 -14.29
C GLN A 373 13.80 -5.96 -13.03
N ASP A 374 12.60 -5.42 -12.84
CA ASP A 374 12.21 -4.67 -11.64
C ASP A 374 12.23 -5.55 -10.37
N ILE A 375 11.81 -6.82 -10.48
CA ILE A 375 11.91 -7.80 -9.38
C ILE A 375 13.37 -8.19 -9.13
N LYS A 376 14.20 -8.27 -10.18
CA LYS A 376 15.65 -8.47 -10.03
C LYS A 376 16.33 -7.31 -9.32
N GLU A 377 15.94 -6.08 -9.61
CA GLU A 377 16.44 -4.89 -8.91
C GLU A 377 16.03 -4.87 -7.43
N LYS A 378 14.84 -5.40 -7.09
CA LYS A 378 14.35 -5.55 -5.71
C LYS A 378 15.07 -6.68 -4.96
N TYR A 379 15.36 -7.79 -5.64
CA TYR A 379 16.00 -9.00 -5.08
C TYR A 379 17.34 -9.31 -5.78
N GLN A 380 18.26 -8.35 -5.73
CA GLN A 380 19.53 -8.39 -6.49
C GLN A 380 20.38 -9.64 -6.19
N ASP A 381 20.30 -10.11 -4.95
CA ASP A 381 21.10 -11.22 -4.41
C ASP A 381 20.47 -12.61 -4.65
N ILE A 382 19.31 -12.68 -5.32
CA ILE A 382 18.56 -13.93 -5.57
C ILE A 382 18.73 -14.35 -7.02
N GLU A 383 19.27 -15.55 -7.26
CA GLU A 383 19.58 -16.06 -8.59
C GLU A 383 18.31 -16.49 -9.35
N GLY A 384 18.16 -16.05 -10.60
CA GLY A 384 17.04 -16.43 -11.48
C GLY A 384 15.69 -15.81 -11.12
N VAL A 385 15.64 -14.91 -10.13
CA VAL A 385 14.40 -14.28 -9.63
C VAL A 385 13.67 -13.48 -10.72
N GLU A 386 14.38 -13.02 -11.75
CA GLU A 386 13.79 -12.36 -12.91
C GLU A 386 12.82 -13.26 -13.68
N GLN A 387 12.93 -14.59 -13.59
CA GLN A 387 12.04 -15.55 -14.24
C GLN A 387 10.86 -15.93 -13.33
N CYS A 388 10.00 -14.95 -13.05
CA CYS A 388 8.89 -15.10 -12.09
C CYS A 388 7.54 -14.55 -12.58
N GLY A 389 7.51 -13.78 -13.68
CA GLY A 389 6.30 -13.13 -14.16
C GLY A 389 5.30 -14.10 -14.77
N PHE A 390 4.01 -13.86 -14.54
CA PHE A 390 2.92 -14.60 -15.16
C PHE A 390 1.78 -13.68 -15.59
N GLU A 391 0.99 -14.15 -16.55
CA GLU A 391 -0.24 -13.50 -17.01
C GLU A 391 -1.22 -14.56 -17.48
N ILE A 392 -2.47 -14.51 -17.04
CA ILE A 392 -3.52 -15.46 -17.40
C ILE A 392 -4.85 -14.75 -17.70
N GLU A 393 -5.62 -15.38 -18.59
CA GLU A 393 -7.03 -15.04 -18.84
C GLU A 393 -7.90 -16.29 -18.66
N TYR A 394 -9.03 -16.13 -17.97
CA TYR A 394 -10.00 -17.20 -17.76
C TYR A 394 -11.42 -16.63 -17.77
N LYS A 395 -12.41 -17.40 -18.23
CA LYS A 395 -13.82 -17.01 -18.13
C LYS A 395 -14.54 -17.94 -17.14
N PRO A 396 -14.68 -17.54 -15.86
CA PRO A 396 -15.48 -18.29 -14.88
C PRO A 396 -16.95 -18.35 -15.29
N GLU A 397 -17.71 -19.22 -14.63
CA GLU A 397 -19.17 -19.17 -14.71
C GLU A 397 -19.69 -17.90 -14.00
N LYS A 398 -20.86 -17.42 -14.45
CA LYS A 398 -21.47 -16.21 -13.88
C LYS A 398 -21.74 -16.39 -12.37
N ASP A 399 -21.51 -15.33 -11.59
CA ASP A 399 -21.73 -15.26 -10.14
C ASP A 399 -20.77 -16.17 -9.33
N GLN A 400 -19.70 -16.65 -9.97
CA GLN A 400 -18.72 -17.53 -9.35
C GLN A 400 -17.64 -16.72 -8.63
N SER A 401 -17.44 -16.96 -7.33
CA SER A 401 -16.34 -16.35 -6.58
C SER A 401 -15.06 -17.12 -6.81
N VAL A 402 -13.99 -16.44 -7.19
CA VAL A 402 -12.70 -17.04 -7.54
C VAL A 402 -11.54 -16.38 -6.80
N TYR A 403 -10.55 -17.18 -6.45
CA TYR A 403 -9.23 -16.72 -6.03
C TYR A 403 -8.15 -17.51 -6.79
N LEU A 404 -6.92 -17.01 -6.75
CA LEU A 404 -5.80 -17.63 -7.44
C LEU A 404 -4.82 -18.27 -6.47
N LYS A 405 -4.28 -19.42 -6.89
CA LYS A 405 -3.19 -20.10 -6.19
C LYS A 405 -2.05 -20.37 -7.16
N GLY A 406 -0.87 -19.83 -6.87
CA GLY A 406 0.36 -20.13 -7.58
C GLY A 406 1.02 -21.37 -7.01
N ILE A 407 1.59 -22.20 -7.88
CA ILE A 407 2.35 -23.38 -7.49
C ILE A 407 3.71 -23.34 -8.19
N ARG A 408 4.80 -23.37 -7.42
CA ARG A 408 6.16 -23.57 -7.94
C ARG A 408 6.58 -25.01 -7.66
N SER A 409 7.19 -25.69 -8.63
CA SER A 409 7.63 -27.08 -8.45
C SER A 409 8.97 -27.40 -9.12
N ASP A 410 9.65 -28.43 -8.59
CA ASP A 410 10.79 -29.13 -9.20
C ASP A 410 10.40 -30.51 -9.76
N GLY A 411 9.09 -30.82 -9.79
CA GLY A 411 8.53 -32.13 -10.16
C GLY A 411 8.34 -33.11 -8.99
N ALA A 412 9.05 -32.93 -7.87
CA ALA A 412 8.95 -33.77 -6.67
C ALA A 412 8.32 -33.04 -5.47
N ASN A 413 8.71 -31.79 -5.25
CA ASN A 413 8.25 -30.90 -4.20
C ASN A 413 7.51 -29.70 -4.81
N LYS A 414 6.48 -29.22 -4.10
CA LYS A 414 5.64 -28.11 -4.52
C LYS A 414 5.55 -27.08 -3.41
N ASP A 415 5.63 -25.81 -3.79
CA ASP A 415 5.30 -24.69 -2.93
C ASP A 415 4.04 -24.02 -3.46
N GLU A 416 3.04 -23.85 -2.60
CA GLU A 416 1.74 -23.29 -2.97
C GLU A 416 1.56 -21.92 -2.30
N LEU A 417 1.28 -20.90 -3.10
CA LEU A 417 1.00 -19.53 -2.66
C LEU A 417 -0.44 -19.19 -3.03
N ILE A 418 -1.29 -18.97 -2.04
CA ILE A 418 -2.59 -18.33 -2.27
C ILE A 418 -2.32 -16.84 -2.39
N PHE A 419 -2.68 -16.24 -3.53
CA PHE A 419 -2.52 -14.81 -3.70
C PHE A 419 -3.62 -14.06 -2.97
N ASP A 420 -3.27 -12.89 -2.43
CA ASP A 420 -4.24 -11.97 -1.85
C ASP A 420 -5.10 -11.38 -2.97
N GLY A 421 -6.30 -11.93 -3.13
CA GLY A 421 -7.25 -11.52 -4.16
C GLY A 421 -8.41 -12.48 -4.26
N LEU A 422 -9.62 -11.97 -4.04
CA LEU A 422 -10.87 -12.70 -4.26
C LEU A 422 -11.76 -11.84 -5.14
N ILE A 423 -12.27 -12.42 -6.22
CA ILE A 423 -13.16 -11.76 -7.15
C ILE A 423 -14.44 -12.56 -7.23
N MET A 424 -15.57 -11.90 -6.98
CA MET A 424 -16.86 -12.42 -7.45
C MET A 424 -16.96 -12.11 -8.95
N TYR A 425 -17.00 -13.15 -9.78
CA TYR A 425 -17.09 -13.00 -11.22
C TYR A 425 -18.53 -12.65 -11.63
N GLU A 426 -18.84 -11.37 -11.47
CA GLU A 426 -20.05 -10.70 -11.93
C GLU A 426 -19.69 -9.65 -12.99
N PRO A 427 -19.20 -10.07 -14.17
CA PRO A 427 -18.78 -9.14 -15.22
C PRO A 427 -19.97 -8.25 -15.62
N ALA A 428 -19.74 -6.94 -15.58
CA ALA A 428 -20.61 -5.99 -16.22
C ALA A 428 -20.23 -5.89 -17.69
N GLU A 429 -21.20 -6.12 -18.57
CA GLU A 429 -21.06 -5.88 -20.01
C GLU A 429 -21.74 -4.55 -20.34
N ASP A 430 -21.23 -3.86 -21.35
CA ASP A 430 -21.83 -2.63 -21.81
C ASP A 430 -23.13 -2.89 -22.55
N ALA A 431 -24.15 -2.09 -22.25
CA ALA A 431 -25.42 -2.16 -22.95
C ALA A 431 -25.26 -1.78 -24.44
N GLU A 432 -26.08 -2.38 -25.29
CA GLU A 432 -26.19 -1.99 -26.70
C GLU A 432 -26.59 -0.52 -26.81
N ILE A 433 -25.90 0.20 -27.71
CA ILE A 433 -26.15 1.61 -27.98
C ILE A 433 -27.33 1.73 -28.95
N ASP A 434 -28.29 2.59 -28.61
CA ASP A 434 -29.38 2.98 -29.51
C ASP A 434 -28.85 3.95 -30.58
N GLU A 435 -28.48 3.43 -31.76
CA GLU A 435 -27.93 4.23 -32.87
C GLU A 435 -28.89 5.32 -33.36
N TYR A 436 -30.20 5.17 -33.14
CA TYR A 436 -31.20 6.15 -33.59
C TYR A 436 -30.95 7.53 -32.98
N ALA A 437 -30.48 7.57 -31.73
CA ALA A 437 -30.13 8.80 -31.03
C ALA A 437 -29.04 9.62 -31.76
N GLN A 438 -28.06 8.96 -32.37
CA GLN A 438 -26.89 9.63 -32.96
C GLN A 438 -27.20 10.33 -34.29
N THR A 439 -28.28 9.96 -34.95
CA THR A 439 -28.67 10.45 -36.28
C THR A 439 -29.98 11.24 -36.27
N ASN A 440 -30.65 11.33 -35.12
CA ASN A 440 -31.96 11.97 -35.02
C ASN A 440 -31.86 13.49 -34.81
N GLU A 441 -32.25 14.25 -35.82
CA GLU A 441 -32.32 15.71 -35.74
C GLU A 441 -33.63 16.25 -35.14
N LYS A 442 -34.69 15.44 -35.02
CA LYS A 442 -36.04 15.94 -34.65
C LYS A 442 -36.38 15.74 -33.19
N PHE A 443 -37.11 16.68 -32.60
CA PHE A 443 -37.67 16.53 -31.26
C PHE A 443 -38.80 15.49 -31.20
N TRP A 444 -38.73 14.58 -30.23
CA TRP A 444 -39.83 13.76 -29.75
C TRP A 444 -39.47 13.12 -28.40
N PHE A 445 -40.45 12.52 -27.72
CA PHE A 445 -40.23 11.86 -26.44
C PHE A 445 -41.01 10.55 -26.28
N GLU A 446 -40.52 9.71 -25.37
CA GLU A 446 -41.16 8.49 -24.88
C GLU A 446 -41.34 8.55 -23.37
N ILE A 447 -42.49 8.08 -22.88
CA ILE A 447 -42.72 7.80 -21.46
C ILE A 447 -42.68 6.29 -21.28
N LEU A 448 -41.81 5.80 -20.40
CA LEU A 448 -41.55 4.40 -20.16
C LEU A 448 -41.90 4.01 -18.73
N GLU A 449 -42.62 2.90 -18.59
CA GLU A 449 -42.90 2.25 -17.33
C GLU A 449 -42.19 0.89 -17.32
N ASN A 450 -41.26 0.69 -16.39
CA ASN A 450 -40.43 -0.53 -16.30
C ASN A 450 -39.71 -0.88 -17.61
N GLY A 451 -39.26 0.14 -18.36
CA GLY A 451 -38.60 -0.02 -19.66
C GLY A 451 -39.54 -0.30 -20.83
N ILE A 452 -40.85 -0.30 -20.62
CA ILE A 452 -41.86 -0.45 -21.68
C ILE A 452 -42.44 0.91 -22.02
N VAL A 453 -42.42 1.28 -23.31
CA VAL A 453 -43.01 2.54 -23.79
C VAL A 453 -44.53 2.52 -23.61
N LYS A 454 -45.08 3.47 -22.85
CA LYS A 454 -46.51 3.64 -22.59
C LYS A 454 -47.13 4.81 -23.34
N ALA A 455 -46.33 5.82 -23.66
CA ALA A 455 -46.77 6.96 -24.45
C ALA A 455 -45.62 7.55 -25.27
N ARG A 456 -45.99 8.26 -26.33
CA ARG A 456 -45.08 9.07 -27.15
C ARG A 456 -45.67 10.45 -27.38
N GLY A 457 -44.81 11.42 -27.64
CA GLY A 457 -45.21 12.75 -28.08
C GLY A 457 -44.13 13.40 -28.92
N THR A 458 -44.50 14.43 -29.67
CA THR A 458 -43.60 15.17 -30.58
C THR A 458 -43.49 16.65 -30.24
N LYS A 459 -44.13 17.08 -29.14
CA LYS A 459 -44.21 18.48 -28.70
C LYS A 459 -44.32 18.57 -27.18
N ILE A 460 -43.68 19.57 -26.62
CA ILE A 460 -43.80 20.04 -25.23
C ILE A 460 -44.28 21.51 -25.25
N LEU A 461 -44.71 22.03 -24.09
CA LEU A 461 -45.29 23.38 -23.98
C LEU A 461 -44.28 24.46 -23.58
N ASN A 462 -43.17 24.07 -22.94
CA ASN A 462 -42.03 24.93 -22.61
C ASN A 462 -40.90 24.81 -23.64
N ASN A 463 -39.87 25.65 -23.51
CA ASN A 463 -38.60 25.45 -24.21
C ASN A 463 -37.80 24.37 -23.48
N LEU A 464 -37.09 23.52 -24.21
CA LEU A 464 -36.26 22.48 -23.60
C LEU A 464 -34.86 23.04 -23.36
N SER A 465 -34.33 22.82 -22.17
CA SER A 465 -32.95 23.10 -21.84
C SER A 465 -32.44 22.19 -20.73
N TRP A 466 -31.14 21.94 -20.70
CA TRP A 466 -30.48 21.26 -19.58
C TRP A 466 -29.02 21.66 -19.50
N GLU A 467 -28.41 21.39 -18.35
CA GLU A 467 -27.01 21.70 -18.10
C GLU A 467 -26.20 20.44 -17.83
N ASN A 468 -24.91 20.48 -18.16
CA ASN A 468 -23.95 19.44 -17.83
C ASN A 468 -22.68 20.07 -17.28
N GLU A 469 -22.14 19.41 -16.25
CA GLU A 469 -20.88 19.73 -15.59
C GLU A 469 -20.16 18.42 -15.25
N LEU A 470 -18.91 18.52 -14.80
CA LEU A 470 -18.19 17.34 -14.33
C LEU A 470 -18.75 16.85 -13.00
N MET A 471 -18.94 15.54 -12.89
CA MET A 471 -19.47 14.86 -11.70
C MET A 471 -20.80 15.42 -11.20
N TYR A 472 -21.62 15.89 -12.14
CA TYR A 472 -22.91 16.49 -11.89
C TYR A 472 -24.02 15.58 -12.43
N VAL A 473 -25.18 15.59 -11.78
CA VAL A 473 -26.38 14.88 -12.27
C VAL A 473 -27.23 15.89 -13.03
N PRO A 474 -27.34 15.78 -14.37
CA PRO A 474 -28.13 16.72 -15.16
C PRO A 474 -29.62 16.68 -14.79
N GLU A 475 -30.26 17.84 -14.86
CA GLU A 475 -31.69 18.00 -14.63
C GLU A 475 -32.30 18.80 -15.79
N THR A 476 -33.59 18.55 -16.04
CA THR A 476 -34.40 19.29 -17.02
C THR A 476 -35.86 19.26 -16.57
N GLU A 477 -36.71 20.00 -17.28
CA GLU A 477 -38.14 20.05 -17.01
C GLU A 477 -38.91 20.05 -18.33
N ILE A 478 -40.02 19.32 -18.37
CA ILE A 478 -40.96 19.37 -19.50
C ILE A 478 -42.37 19.73 -19.03
N GLU A 479 -43.01 20.58 -19.82
CA GLU A 479 -44.44 20.86 -19.68
C GLU A 479 -45.24 20.07 -20.73
N LEU A 480 -46.24 19.33 -20.27
CA LEU A 480 -47.10 18.51 -21.11
C LEU A 480 -48.57 18.83 -20.89
N PRO A 481 -49.45 18.59 -21.88
CA PRO A 481 -50.89 18.61 -21.65
C PRO A 481 -51.32 17.63 -20.55
N ILE A 482 -52.28 18.04 -19.73
CA ILE A 482 -52.73 17.29 -18.54
C ILE A 482 -53.16 15.83 -18.82
N TYR A 483 -53.57 15.50 -20.04
CA TYR A 483 -53.94 14.13 -20.41
C TYR A 483 -52.76 13.13 -20.32
N TYR A 484 -51.51 13.61 -20.30
CA TYR A 484 -50.34 12.77 -20.07
C TYR A 484 -50.17 12.33 -18.61
N LYS A 485 -50.87 12.95 -17.65
CA LYS A 485 -50.77 12.64 -16.21
C LYS A 485 -50.97 11.17 -15.90
N LYS A 486 -51.87 10.49 -16.62
CA LYS A 486 -52.16 9.05 -16.44
C LYS A 486 -50.96 8.13 -16.70
N TYR A 487 -49.92 8.61 -17.37
CA TYR A 487 -48.70 7.86 -17.64
C TYR A 487 -47.62 8.09 -16.58
N PHE A 488 -47.87 8.98 -15.62
CA PHE A 488 -46.98 9.25 -14.50
C PHE A 488 -47.66 8.80 -13.19
N ILE A 489 -47.35 7.58 -12.76
CA ILE A 489 -47.90 6.95 -11.55
C ILE A 489 -46.82 6.74 -10.47
N GLY A 490 -45.56 6.97 -10.78
CA GLY A 490 -44.42 6.83 -9.91
C GLY A 490 -43.16 7.44 -10.52
N ARG A 491 -42.11 6.63 -10.65
CA ARG A 491 -40.78 7.03 -11.17
C ARG A 491 -40.62 6.62 -12.64
N GLU A 492 -41.58 7.00 -13.48
CA GLU A 492 -41.49 6.68 -14.91
C GLU A 492 -40.29 7.36 -15.55
N GLU A 493 -39.67 6.64 -16.50
CA GLU A 493 -38.55 7.17 -17.26
C GLU A 493 -39.08 7.94 -18.47
N VAL A 494 -38.49 9.10 -18.76
CA VAL A 494 -38.80 9.88 -19.96
C VAL A 494 -37.54 9.98 -20.81
N LYS A 495 -37.61 9.57 -22.07
CA LYS A 495 -36.54 9.79 -23.04
C LYS A 495 -36.90 10.96 -23.94
N LEU A 496 -36.06 11.97 -23.97
CA LEU A 496 -36.17 13.13 -24.86
C LEU A 496 -35.11 13.01 -25.94
N TYR A 497 -35.53 13.01 -27.21
CA TYR A 497 -34.65 12.92 -28.36
C TYR A 497 -34.64 14.26 -29.10
N ILE A 498 -33.48 14.86 -29.36
CA ILE A 498 -33.35 16.12 -30.11
C ILE A 498 -31.91 16.32 -30.61
N ASN A 499 -31.71 16.82 -31.84
CA ASN A 499 -30.40 17.27 -32.34
C ASN A 499 -29.21 16.32 -32.03
N ASN A 500 -29.38 15.04 -32.34
CA ASN A 500 -28.43 13.94 -32.12
C ASN A 500 -28.08 13.69 -30.65
N LYS A 501 -28.99 14.08 -29.74
CA LYS A 501 -28.87 13.94 -28.29
C LYS A 501 -30.09 13.22 -27.72
N VAL A 502 -29.84 12.51 -26.63
CA VAL A 502 -30.86 11.88 -25.79
C VAL A 502 -30.63 12.27 -24.35
N PHE A 503 -31.64 12.90 -23.76
CA PHE A 503 -31.75 13.04 -22.32
C PHE A 503 -32.71 11.97 -21.81
N GLN A 504 -32.20 11.02 -21.02
CA GLN A 504 -33.06 10.04 -20.35
C GLN A 504 -33.21 10.44 -18.88
N GLY A 505 -34.39 10.93 -18.53
CA GLY A 505 -34.74 11.36 -17.20
C GLY A 505 -35.65 10.40 -16.45
N ILE A 506 -35.72 10.56 -15.14
CA ILE A 506 -36.68 9.95 -14.24
C ILE A 506 -37.57 11.07 -13.72
N ALA A 507 -38.89 10.92 -13.85
CA ALA A 507 -39.84 11.82 -13.20
C ALA A 507 -39.80 11.57 -11.69
N LEU A 508 -39.43 12.59 -10.91
CA LEU A 508 -39.41 12.51 -9.44
C LEU A 508 -40.78 12.90 -8.87
N ASP A 509 -41.38 13.91 -9.46
CA ASP A 509 -42.67 14.49 -9.15
C ASP A 509 -43.36 14.94 -10.44
N VAL A 510 -44.66 15.23 -10.31
CA VAL A 510 -45.46 15.79 -11.41
C VAL A 510 -46.44 16.77 -10.80
N GLU A 511 -46.21 18.04 -11.05
CA GLU A 511 -47.10 19.12 -10.64
C GLU A 511 -48.24 19.26 -11.65
N GLU A 512 -49.46 19.42 -11.15
CA GLU A 512 -50.67 19.53 -11.98
C GLU A 512 -51.26 20.93 -11.85
N ASP A 513 -51.24 21.70 -12.93
CA ASP A 513 -51.98 22.96 -13.03
C ASP A 513 -53.30 22.71 -13.76
N THR A 514 -54.34 22.43 -12.97
CA THR A 514 -55.71 22.24 -13.46
C THR A 514 -56.32 23.50 -14.07
N GLY A 515 -55.81 24.69 -13.74
CA GLY A 515 -56.28 25.97 -14.30
C GLY A 515 -55.80 26.18 -15.73
N SER A 516 -54.54 25.84 -15.99
CA SER A 516 -53.91 25.95 -17.33
C SER A 516 -54.05 24.67 -18.16
N GLY A 517 -54.45 23.54 -17.55
CA GLY A 517 -54.62 22.25 -18.22
C GLY A 517 -53.29 21.59 -18.60
N ILE A 518 -52.26 21.80 -17.79
CA ILE A 518 -50.90 21.30 -18.02
C ILE A 518 -50.40 20.50 -16.82
N ILE A 519 -49.37 19.69 -17.06
CA ILE A 519 -48.52 19.12 -16.03
C ILE A 519 -47.09 19.62 -16.25
N VAL A 520 -46.41 19.89 -15.15
CA VAL A 520 -44.96 20.17 -15.10
C VAL A 520 -44.29 18.90 -14.59
N VAL A 521 -43.29 18.42 -15.32
CA VAL A 521 -42.58 17.18 -15.01
C VAL A 521 -41.09 17.50 -14.90
N PRO A 522 -40.58 17.72 -13.69
CA PRO A 522 -39.15 17.74 -13.42
C PRO A 522 -38.53 16.37 -13.71
N LEU A 523 -37.38 16.38 -14.38
CA LEU A 523 -36.67 15.19 -14.81
C LEU A 523 -35.22 15.27 -14.32
N ILE A 524 -34.86 14.35 -13.43
CA ILE A 524 -33.46 14.11 -13.08
C ILE A 524 -32.88 13.07 -14.03
N HIS A 525 -31.64 13.22 -14.49
CA HIS A 525 -31.02 12.26 -15.38
C HIS A 525 -30.97 10.87 -14.74
N VAL A 526 -31.14 9.82 -15.55
CA VAL A 526 -31.25 8.43 -15.09
C VAL A 526 -30.01 7.93 -14.35
N ILE A 527 -28.87 8.63 -14.39
CA ILE A 527 -27.70 8.34 -13.56
C ILE A 527 -28.03 8.40 -12.07
N ASP A 528 -29.02 9.20 -11.66
CA ASP A 528 -29.52 9.22 -10.28
C ASP A 528 -29.99 7.85 -9.80
N GLU A 529 -30.32 6.92 -10.71
CA GLU A 529 -30.64 5.56 -10.31
C GLU A 529 -29.52 4.89 -9.51
N TRP A 530 -28.26 5.29 -9.71
CA TRP A 530 -27.09 4.81 -8.97
C TRP A 530 -27.14 5.13 -7.47
N ASN A 531 -27.93 6.13 -7.05
CA ASN A 531 -28.19 6.42 -5.64
C ASN A 531 -29.07 5.34 -4.97
N ASN A 532 -29.86 4.58 -5.74
CA ASN A 532 -30.81 3.61 -5.20
C ASN A 532 -30.16 2.28 -4.75
N ARG A 533 -28.86 2.08 -5.01
CA ARG A 533 -28.12 0.87 -4.59
C ARG A 533 -26.82 1.25 -3.91
N GLN A 534 -26.49 0.53 -2.86
CA GLN A 534 -25.25 0.69 -2.11
C GLN A 534 -24.22 -0.35 -2.50
N LEU A 535 -22.96 0.01 -2.33
CA LEU A 535 -21.85 -0.95 -2.31
C LEU A 535 -21.94 -1.87 -1.10
N SER A 536 -21.36 -3.05 -1.25
CA SER A 536 -21.13 -4.01 -0.16
C SER A 536 -20.34 -3.38 0.99
N THR A 537 -20.53 -3.90 2.20
CA THR A 537 -19.79 -3.44 3.39
C THR A 537 -18.34 -3.92 3.31
N ASN A 538 -17.38 -3.05 3.63
CA ASN A 538 -15.94 -3.36 3.63
C ASN A 538 -15.43 -3.91 2.29
N LEU A 539 -15.93 -3.39 1.17
CA LEU A 539 -15.49 -3.75 -0.16
C LEU A 539 -14.11 -3.15 -0.44
N ALA A 540 -13.05 -3.94 -0.21
CA ALA A 540 -11.67 -3.51 -0.41
C ALA A 540 -11.29 -3.55 -1.90
N CYS A 541 -10.76 -2.42 -2.40
CA CYS A 541 -10.15 -2.29 -3.71
C CYS A 541 -8.69 -1.90 -3.51
N LYS A 542 -7.80 -2.89 -3.42
CA LYS A 542 -6.36 -2.68 -3.24
C LYS A 542 -5.64 -2.80 -4.58
N ASN A 543 -4.94 -1.76 -4.99
CA ASN A 543 -4.18 -1.71 -6.25
C ASN A 543 -4.98 -2.15 -7.49
N ARG A 544 -6.29 -1.85 -7.52
CA ARG A 544 -7.17 -2.17 -8.66
C ARG A 544 -7.32 -0.95 -9.55
N THR A 545 -7.39 -1.15 -10.86
CA THR A 545 -7.64 -0.03 -11.77
C THR A 545 -9.10 0.40 -11.75
N ILE A 546 -9.40 1.64 -12.15
CA ILE A 546 -10.76 2.15 -12.30
C ILE A 546 -11.56 1.26 -13.27
N MET A 547 -10.95 0.81 -14.38
CA MET A 547 -11.60 -0.12 -15.30
C MET A 547 -11.97 -1.42 -14.59
N ASP A 548 -11.09 -1.97 -13.75
CA ASP A 548 -11.34 -3.24 -13.07
C ASP A 548 -12.53 -3.19 -12.12
N ILE A 549 -12.73 -2.08 -11.42
CA ILE A 549 -13.82 -1.96 -10.45
C ILE A 549 -15.17 -1.71 -11.13
N PHE A 550 -15.22 -0.88 -12.18
CA PHE A 550 -16.46 -0.56 -12.91
C PHE A 550 -16.83 -1.60 -13.98
N SER A 551 -15.98 -2.61 -14.20
CA SER A 551 -16.29 -3.81 -14.98
C SER A 551 -17.03 -4.88 -14.19
N THR A 552 -17.48 -4.57 -12.96
CA THR A 552 -18.31 -5.48 -12.14
C THR A 552 -19.62 -4.83 -11.71
N TYR A 553 -20.63 -5.66 -11.41
CA TYR A 553 -21.89 -5.18 -10.84
C TYR A 553 -21.80 -4.75 -9.37
N ASP A 554 -20.64 -4.92 -8.71
CA ASP A 554 -20.41 -4.32 -7.40
C ASP A 554 -20.43 -2.80 -7.51
N PHE A 555 -19.78 -2.22 -8.52
CA PHE A 555 -19.75 -0.78 -8.74
C PHE A 555 -20.78 -0.31 -9.76
N ARG A 556 -20.98 -1.04 -10.86
CA ARG A 556 -21.96 -0.66 -11.88
C ARG A 556 -23.39 -0.89 -11.39
N TYR A 557 -24.31 0.01 -11.68
CA TYR A 557 -25.69 -0.10 -11.18
C TYR A 557 -26.48 -1.27 -11.79
N SER A 558 -26.44 -1.42 -13.11
CA SER A 558 -27.17 -2.46 -13.83
C SER A 558 -26.57 -2.74 -15.22
N LYS A 559 -27.05 -3.81 -15.87
CA LYS A 559 -26.71 -4.20 -17.25
C LYS A 559 -27.19 -3.24 -18.34
N LYS A 560 -27.93 -2.19 -17.97
CA LYS A 560 -28.46 -1.19 -18.92
C LYS A 560 -27.48 -0.05 -19.18
N TRP A 561 -26.36 0.00 -18.44
CA TRP A 561 -25.36 1.04 -18.54
C TRP A 561 -24.25 0.63 -19.49
N HIS A 562 -23.78 1.61 -20.24
CA HIS A 562 -22.58 1.54 -21.03
C HIS A 562 -21.61 2.57 -20.46
N VAL A 563 -20.39 2.14 -20.14
CA VAL A 563 -19.41 2.95 -19.43
C VAL A 563 -18.17 3.12 -20.32
N ASP A 564 -17.96 4.32 -20.81
CA ASP A 564 -16.80 4.67 -21.62
C ASP A 564 -15.64 5.13 -20.72
N PHE A 565 -14.47 4.55 -20.95
CA PHE A 565 -13.23 5.05 -20.36
C PHE A 565 -12.48 5.87 -21.40
N LEU A 566 -12.35 7.16 -21.14
CA LEU A 566 -11.65 8.09 -22.01
C LEU A 566 -10.18 8.21 -21.60
N GLN A 567 -9.34 8.56 -22.58
CA GLN A 567 -7.90 8.77 -22.41
C GLN A 567 -7.21 7.61 -21.67
N ASP A 568 -6.60 7.86 -20.51
CA ASP A 568 -5.91 6.88 -19.67
C ASP A 568 -6.62 6.62 -18.32
N ALA A 569 -7.86 7.10 -18.16
CA ALA A 569 -8.63 6.97 -16.91
C ALA A 569 -8.79 5.51 -16.46
N ALA A 570 -8.99 4.60 -17.42
CA ALA A 570 -9.08 3.16 -17.20
C ALA A 570 -7.92 2.59 -16.38
N LYS A 571 -6.71 3.15 -16.53
CA LYS A 571 -5.46 2.61 -15.96
C LYS A 571 -5.14 3.14 -14.57
N ARG A 572 -5.92 4.10 -14.06
CA ARG A 572 -5.65 4.71 -12.75
C ARG A 572 -5.96 3.71 -11.67
N SER A 573 -4.98 3.44 -10.80
CA SER A 573 -5.14 2.52 -9.68
C SER A 573 -5.71 3.23 -8.47
N ILE A 574 -6.55 2.53 -7.73
CA ILE A 574 -7.08 2.96 -6.44
C ILE A 574 -6.71 1.96 -5.34
N ASP A 575 -6.48 2.49 -4.15
CA ASP A 575 -6.33 1.72 -2.92
C ASP A 575 -7.27 2.31 -1.87
N TYR A 576 -8.47 1.72 -1.74
CA TYR A 576 -9.51 2.19 -0.84
C TYR A 576 -10.48 1.08 -0.44
N VAL A 577 -11.06 1.20 0.75
CA VAL A 577 -12.10 0.29 1.25
C VAL A 577 -13.42 1.04 1.29
N TYR A 578 -14.36 0.62 0.45
CA TYR A 578 -15.69 1.21 0.39
C TYR A 578 -16.61 0.55 1.41
N SER A 579 -17.52 1.32 2.00
CA SER A 579 -18.49 0.77 2.95
C SER A 579 -19.82 1.52 2.88
N ARG A 580 -20.88 0.83 2.46
CA ARG A 580 -22.28 1.31 2.50
C ARG A 580 -22.58 2.64 1.79
N GLN A 581 -21.67 3.15 0.97
CA GLN A 581 -21.90 4.30 0.08
C GLN A 581 -22.84 3.91 -1.06
N THR A 582 -23.63 4.86 -1.58
CA THR A 582 -24.35 4.62 -2.83
C THR A 582 -23.37 4.40 -3.98
N LYS A 583 -23.80 3.77 -5.08
CA LYS A 583 -22.90 3.56 -6.22
C LYS A 583 -22.45 4.88 -6.87
N LEU A 584 -23.30 5.91 -6.84
CA LEU A 584 -22.93 7.23 -7.34
C LEU A 584 -21.92 7.92 -6.42
N ASP A 585 -22.12 7.86 -5.09
CA ASP A 585 -21.15 8.38 -4.12
C ASP A 585 -19.82 7.66 -4.26
N ALA A 586 -19.84 6.34 -4.45
CA ALA A 586 -18.64 5.56 -4.66
C ALA A 586 -17.93 5.92 -5.96
N LEU A 587 -18.66 6.19 -7.05
CA LEU A 587 -18.10 6.69 -8.31
C LEU A 587 -17.40 8.04 -8.10
N THR A 588 -18.09 8.99 -7.48
CA THR A 588 -17.53 10.31 -7.15
C THR A 588 -16.33 10.19 -6.22
N LYS A 589 -16.40 9.34 -5.20
CA LYS A 589 -15.29 9.05 -4.28
C LYS A 589 -14.09 8.47 -5.04
N THR A 590 -14.32 7.53 -5.95
CA THR A 590 -13.28 6.94 -6.79
C THR A 590 -12.52 7.99 -7.59
N CYS A 591 -13.25 8.87 -8.29
CA CYS A 591 -12.62 9.98 -9.03
C CYS A 591 -11.83 10.89 -8.08
N ASN A 592 -12.36 11.19 -6.89
CA ASN A 592 -11.71 12.02 -5.89
C ASN A 592 -10.40 11.44 -5.30
N LEU A 593 -10.23 10.11 -5.32
CA LEU A 593 -8.98 9.45 -4.92
C LEU A 593 -7.82 9.71 -5.90
N THR A 594 -8.12 10.20 -7.11
CA THR A 594 -7.13 10.53 -8.14
C THR A 594 -7.07 12.03 -8.39
N ASP A 595 -5.97 12.53 -8.94
CA ASP A 595 -5.78 13.97 -9.13
C ASP A 595 -6.49 14.53 -10.37
N ASP A 596 -6.75 13.69 -11.36
CA ASP A 596 -7.15 14.09 -12.69
C ASP A 596 -8.35 13.34 -13.29
N VAL A 597 -8.90 12.33 -12.61
CA VAL A 597 -10.06 11.58 -13.11
C VAL A 597 -11.37 12.27 -12.75
N TYR A 598 -12.32 12.23 -13.68
CA TYR A 598 -13.69 12.67 -13.51
C TYR A 598 -14.66 11.63 -14.08
N TRP A 599 -15.93 11.78 -13.73
CA TRP A 599 -17.03 11.18 -14.47
C TRP A 599 -17.95 12.28 -15.02
N ARG A 600 -18.63 12.02 -16.14
CA ARG A 600 -19.67 12.90 -16.71
C ARG A 600 -20.76 12.08 -17.38
N VAL A 601 -21.94 12.67 -17.52
CA VAL A 601 -23.03 12.10 -18.32
C VAL A 601 -22.82 12.45 -19.78
N GLY A 602 -22.92 11.45 -20.65
CA GLY A 602 -22.96 11.66 -22.10
C GLY A 602 -24.40 11.62 -22.62
N PHE A 603 -24.70 12.45 -23.63
CA PHE A 603 -26.05 12.55 -24.21
C PHE A 603 -26.20 11.87 -25.57
N PHE A 604 -25.24 11.02 -25.96
CA PHE A 604 -25.33 10.28 -27.21
C PHE A 604 -26.36 9.14 -27.15
N PHE A 605 -26.59 8.60 -25.95
CA PHE A 605 -27.58 7.59 -25.66
C PHE A 605 -27.95 7.68 -24.17
N GLY A 606 -29.15 7.20 -23.82
CA GLY A 606 -29.76 7.54 -22.52
C GLY A 606 -29.06 7.04 -21.24
N ARG A 607 -28.16 6.04 -21.31
CA ARG A 607 -27.44 5.50 -20.13
C ARG A 607 -25.93 5.44 -20.38
N LEU A 608 -25.38 6.55 -20.87
CA LEU A 608 -23.95 6.74 -21.09
C LEU A 608 -23.29 7.37 -19.87
N LEU A 609 -22.32 6.67 -19.30
CA LEU A 609 -21.40 7.22 -18.33
C LEU A 609 -20.00 7.29 -18.96
N GLU A 610 -19.38 8.46 -18.93
CA GLU A 610 -18.00 8.63 -19.39
C GLU A 610 -17.09 8.89 -18.18
N ILE A 611 -15.99 8.14 -18.06
CA ILE A 611 -14.95 8.32 -17.04
C ILE A 611 -13.65 8.70 -17.76
N GLY A 612 -13.13 9.89 -17.52
CA GLY A 612 -12.00 10.45 -18.27
C GLY A 612 -10.95 11.11 -17.38
N THR A 613 -9.82 11.50 -17.98
CA THR A 613 -8.79 12.33 -17.35
C THR A 613 -8.77 13.74 -17.93
N PHE A 614 -8.42 14.72 -17.09
CA PHE A 614 -8.42 16.12 -17.52
C PHE A 614 -7.42 16.42 -18.63
N GLY A 615 -7.84 17.30 -19.53
CA GLY A 615 -6.90 18.04 -20.38
C GLY A 615 -6.72 17.48 -21.78
N GLU A 616 -7.61 16.62 -22.26
CA GLU A 616 -7.66 16.30 -23.68
C GLU A 616 -7.90 17.60 -24.49
N LYS A 617 -6.94 17.92 -25.35
CA LYS A 617 -7.02 19.11 -26.22
C LYS A 617 -7.82 18.76 -27.46
N LYS A 618 -9.02 19.33 -27.58
CA LYS A 618 -9.80 19.32 -28.81
C LYS A 618 -9.41 20.54 -29.64
N PHE A 619 -9.13 20.36 -30.92
CA PHE A 619 -8.64 21.42 -31.80
C PHE A 619 -9.76 22.37 -32.28
N TYR A 620 -10.66 22.76 -31.38
CA TYR A 620 -11.68 23.78 -31.62
C TYR A 620 -11.23 25.14 -31.10
N THR A 621 -11.61 26.20 -31.82
CA THR A 621 -11.32 27.58 -31.45
C THR A 621 -12.62 28.36 -31.29
N ILE A 622 -12.85 28.93 -30.12
CA ILE A 622 -14.01 29.75 -29.82
C ILE A 622 -13.64 31.22 -30.09
N SER A 623 -14.38 31.89 -30.97
CA SER A 623 -14.11 33.29 -31.33
C SER A 623 -15.33 34.04 -31.89
N THR A 624 -15.26 35.38 -31.88
CA THR A 624 -16.27 36.25 -32.50
C THR A 624 -16.17 36.31 -34.03
N LYS A 625 -15.02 35.88 -34.59
CA LYS A 625 -14.73 35.87 -36.04
C LYS A 625 -14.25 34.48 -36.46
N PRO A 626 -15.16 33.53 -36.73
CA PRO A 626 -14.77 32.19 -37.16
C PRO A 626 -14.08 32.25 -38.53
N SER A 627 -12.95 31.57 -38.67
CA SER A 627 -12.12 31.54 -39.90
C SER A 627 -12.04 30.14 -40.54
N SER A 628 -12.60 29.11 -39.90
CA SER A 628 -12.59 27.72 -40.38
C SER A 628 -13.77 26.93 -39.79
N ARG A 629 -14.00 25.69 -40.28
CA ARG A 629 -14.99 24.75 -39.70
C ARG A 629 -14.65 24.27 -38.28
N GLN A 630 -13.41 24.47 -37.83
CA GLN A 630 -12.97 24.19 -36.47
C GLN A 630 -13.14 25.40 -35.54
N ASN A 631 -13.78 26.48 -36.02
CA ASN A 631 -14.07 27.64 -35.21
C ASN A 631 -15.55 27.63 -34.81
N ILE A 632 -15.78 27.74 -33.51
CA ILE A 632 -17.12 27.84 -32.91
C ILE A 632 -17.40 29.33 -32.70
N ARG A 633 -18.50 29.81 -33.28
CA ARG A 633 -18.89 31.21 -33.23
C ARG A 633 -19.51 31.59 -31.88
N ILE A 634 -19.01 32.68 -31.30
CA ILE A 634 -19.64 33.39 -30.19
C ILE A 634 -20.86 34.17 -30.71
N ILE A 635 -22.03 33.92 -30.12
CA ILE A 635 -23.31 34.57 -30.48
C ILE A 635 -23.54 35.80 -29.61
N GLU A 636 -23.23 35.70 -28.32
CA GLU A 636 -23.39 36.77 -27.33
C GLU A 636 -22.06 37.06 -26.64
N GLU A 637 -21.80 38.33 -26.35
CA GLU A 637 -20.53 38.76 -25.72
C GLU A 637 -20.30 38.02 -24.39
N PRO A 638 -19.08 37.57 -24.11
CA PRO A 638 -18.77 36.82 -22.90
C PRO A 638 -18.92 37.69 -21.67
N THR A 639 -19.54 37.11 -20.63
CA THR A 639 -19.51 37.66 -19.28
C THR A 639 -18.28 37.12 -18.55
N ILE A 640 -17.55 38.01 -17.87
CA ILE A 640 -16.39 37.64 -17.06
C ILE A 640 -16.84 37.72 -15.61
N THR A 641 -16.84 36.58 -14.93
CA THR A 641 -17.19 36.53 -13.51
C THR A 641 -15.94 36.23 -12.69
N THR A 642 -15.75 37.02 -11.63
CA THR A 642 -14.74 36.76 -10.59
C THR A 642 -15.46 36.42 -9.30
N GLU A 643 -15.19 35.25 -8.74
CA GLU A 643 -15.85 34.74 -7.54
C GLU A 643 -14.80 34.51 -6.43
N ASN A 644 -15.01 35.18 -5.30
CA ASN A 644 -14.14 35.10 -4.12
C ASN A 644 -14.91 34.80 -2.82
N SER A 645 -16.22 34.53 -2.90
CA SER A 645 -17.11 34.28 -1.76
C SER A 645 -16.73 33.06 -0.94
N ASN A 646 -16.22 32.01 -1.60
CA ASN A 646 -15.95 30.71 -1.01
C ASN A 646 -14.45 30.40 -0.87
N VAL A 647 -13.61 31.45 -0.85
CA VAL A 647 -12.16 31.26 -0.80
C VAL A 647 -11.71 30.77 0.58
N VAL A 648 -10.92 29.70 0.58
CA VAL A 648 -10.23 29.21 1.78
C VAL A 648 -8.74 29.12 1.44
N ASN A 649 -7.90 29.77 2.23
CA ASN A 649 -6.46 29.78 2.02
C ASN A 649 -5.65 29.33 3.24
N ALA A 650 -6.33 29.02 4.34
CA ALA A 650 -5.76 28.29 5.47
C ALA A 650 -6.77 27.24 5.97
N ALA A 651 -6.33 26.00 6.13
CA ALA A 651 -7.20 24.92 6.59
C ALA A 651 -6.58 24.09 7.71
N THR A 652 -7.36 23.95 8.78
CA THR A 652 -7.19 22.91 9.79
C THR A 652 -7.75 21.58 9.28
N VAL A 653 -7.21 20.45 9.75
CA VAL A 653 -7.57 19.12 9.26
C VAL A 653 -7.94 18.20 10.40
N TYR A 654 -9.08 17.52 10.29
CA TYR A 654 -9.53 16.51 11.27
C TYR A 654 -9.96 15.22 10.59
N GLY A 655 -9.90 14.11 11.34
CA GLY A 655 -10.50 12.83 10.95
C GLY A 655 -11.91 12.71 11.52
N GLU A 656 -12.88 12.37 10.67
CA GLU A 656 -14.24 12.00 11.08
C GLU A 656 -14.33 10.49 11.32
N LYS A 657 -15.08 10.09 12.35
CA LYS A 657 -15.53 8.70 12.56
C LYS A 657 -16.98 8.58 12.13
N SER A 658 -17.34 7.38 11.65
CA SER A 658 -18.69 7.02 11.18
C SER A 658 -19.82 7.18 12.22
N ASP A 659 -19.49 7.47 13.48
CA ASP A 659 -20.43 7.72 14.58
C ASP A 659 -20.60 9.21 14.90
N SER A 660 -20.22 10.12 13.98
CA SER A 660 -20.25 11.58 14.15
C SER A 660 -19.36 12.11 15.30
N GLY A 661 -18.46 11.27 15.83
CA GLY A 661 -17.46 11.66 16.81
C GLY A 661 -16.18 12.20 16.17
N MET A 662 -15.95 13.51 16.27
CA MET A 662 -14.68 14.14 15.85
C MET A 662 -13.56 13.70 16.81
N SER A 663 -12.53 12.98 16.32
CA SER A 663 -11.32 12.75 17.13
C SER A 663 -10.00 12.67 16.33
N SER A 664 -9.22 13.75 16.50
CA SER A 664 -7.77 13.83 16.73
C SER A 664 -6.82 13.19 15.69
N MET A 665 -6.70 13.85 14.54
CA MET A 665 -5.46 13.81 13.74
C MET A 665 -4.82 15.20 13.81
N SER A 666 -3.48 15.28 13.88
CA SER A 666 -2.77 16.56 13.86
C SER A 666 -1.78 16.58 12.71
N LEU A 667 -1.51 17.76 12.13
CA LEU A 667 -0.47 17.93 11.10
C LEU A 667 0.94 18.09 11.71
N ARG A 668 1.14 17.75 12.99
CA ARG A 668 2.41 17.88 13.71
C ARG A 668 3.55 17.17 13.00
N GLU A 669 3.35 15.93 12.57
CA GLU A 669 4.36 15.10 11.93
C GLU A 669 4.87 15.79 10.65
N VAL A 670 3.96 16.33 9.83
CA VAL A 670 4.29 17.11 8.62
C VAL A 670 4.93 18.46 8.96
N PHE A 671 4.54 19.10 10.06
CA PHE A 671 5.15 20.33 10.55
C PHE A 671 6.61 20.11 10.99
N LEU A 672 6.90 19.02 11.71
CA LEU A 672 8.23 18.68 12.19
C LEU A 672 9.18 18.30 11.04
N GLU A 673 8.64 17.72 9.97
CA GLU A 673 9.38 17.37 8.75
C GLU A 673 9.26 18.45 7.67
N ALA A 674 9.78 19.65 7.91
CA ALA A 674 9.63 20.78 6.97
C ALA A 674 10.03 20.48 5.50
N LYS A 675 10.93 19.52 5.26
CA LYS A 675 11.34 19.09 3.91
C LYS A 675 10.27 18.28 3.16
N SER A 676 9.31 17.68 3.85
CA SER A 676 8.24 16.89 3.22
C SER A 676 7.10 17.79 2.71
N GLN A 677 6.99 19.04 3.19
CA GLN A 677 5.93 19.97 2.80
C GLN A 677 5.98 20.32 1.31
N ILE A 678 4.81 20.31 0.67
CA ILE A 678 4.63 20.74 -0.72
C ILE A 678 4.95 22.24 -0.80
N LYS A 679 5.78 22.62 -1.78
CA LYS A 679 6.18 24.00 -2.02
C LYS A 679 4.95 24.90 -2.19
N GLY A 680 4.89 26.01 -1.45
CA GLY A 680 3.77 26.95 -1.43
C GLY A 680 2.61 26.56 -0.49
N PHE A 681 2.69 25.39 0.15
CA PHE A 681 1.69 24.88 1.09
C PHE A 681 2.28 24.56 2.47
N PRO A 682 2.91 25.53 3.15
CA PRO A 682 3.49 25.28 4.46
C PRO A 682 2.46 24.90 5.52
N VAL A 683 2.90 24.07 6.48
CA VAL A 683 2.18 23.88 7.75
C VAL A 683 2.66 24.94 8.75
N ARG A 684 1.71 25.59 9.42
CA ARG A 684 1.94 26.63 10.43
C ARG A 684 1.15 26.35 11.70
N ILE A 685 1.59 26.94 12.81
CA ILE A 685 0.85 26.91 14.07
C ILE A 685 -0.19 28.03 14.02
N LEU A 686 -1.45 27.69 14.19
CA LEU A 686 -2.57 28.62 14.19
C LEU A 686 -2.83 29.19 15.60
N ARG A 687 -2.96 28.31 16.60
CA ARG A 687 -3.26 28.69 18.00
C ARG A 687 -2.47 27.84 19.00
N ASN A 688 -2.22 28.43 20.17
CA ASN A 688 -1.64 27.80 21.35
C ASN A 688 -2.65 27.81 22.51
N ALA A 689 -2.53 26.88 23.45
CA ALA A 689 -3.36 26.77 24.67
C ALA A 689 -4.85 26.46 24.42
N ILE A 690 -5.16 25.55 23.48
CA ILE A 690 -6.52 25.09 23.22
C ILE A 690 -7.07 24.32 24.44
N ASN A 691 -8.30 24.63 24.86
CA ASN A 691 -9.00 23.87 25.90
C ASN A 691 -9.35 22.46 25.38
N ASN A 692 -8.80 21.44 26.04
CA ASN A 692 -8.98 20.02 25.74
C ASN A 692 -9.88 19.30 26.76
N GLU A 693 -10.67 20.06 27.55
CA GLU A 693 -11.55 19.55 28.60
C GLU A 693 -12.56 18.52 28.06
N ARG A 694 -12.20 17.23 28.17
CA ARG A 694 -13.14 16.11 28.26
C ARG A 694 -13.74 16.06 29.68
N GLY A 695 -14.45 17.11 30.05
CA GLY A 695 -15.03 17.31 31.39
C GLY A 695 -16.39 16.63 31.63
N TYR A 696 -16.77 15.62 30.85
CA TYR A 696 -18.02 14.87 31.07
C TYR A 696 -17.77 13.37 30.94
N ASP A 697 -18.29 12.60 31.91
CA ASP A 697 -18.26 11.13 32.04
C ASP A 697 -18.85 10.43 30.81
N TYR A 698 -18.11 10.35 29.72
CA TYR A 698 -18.39 9.46 28.61
C TYR A 698 -17.44 8.27 28.64
N VAL A 699 -18.01 7.12 28.31
CA VAL A 699 -17.41 5.78 28.26
C VAL A 699 -16.00 5.83 27.68
N ASN A 700 -15.09 5.10 28.32
CA ASN A 700 -13.64 5.17 28.13
C ASN A 700 -13.22 4.77 26.69
N TYR A 701 -13.30 5.69 25.73
CA TYR A 701 -12.78 5.49 24.37
C TYR A 701 -11.24 5.57 24.37
N THR A 702 -10.62 4.67 23.60
CA THR A 702 -9.18 4.61 23.36
C THR A 702 -8.61 5.99 22.98
N LYS A 703 -7.55 6.42 23.67
CA LYS A 703 -6.85 7.68 23.41
C LYS A 703 -6.21 7.64 22.01
N LEU A 704 -6.71 8.45 21.08
CA LEU A 704 -6.12 8.64 19.76
C LEU A 704 -5.38 9.99 19.74
N ALA A 705 -4.11 9.96 19.33
CA ALA A 705 -3.18 11.07 19.08
C ALA A 705 -2.72 11.96 20.27
N PRO A 706 -1.52 12.59 20.15
CA PRO A 706 -0.90 13.34 21.24
C PRO A 706 -1.69 14.60 21.58
N ASN A 707 -1.80 14.84 22.87
CA ASN A 707 -2.46 15.99 23.46
C ASN A 707 -1.50 17.19 23.51
N ASN A 708 -1.20 17.79 22.37
CA ASN A 708 -0.50 19.08 22.31
C ASN A 708 -1.55 20.18 22.16
N ALA A 709 -1.54 21.17 23.06
CA ALA A 709 -2.43 22.32 23.06
C ALA A 709 -2.13 23.30 21.90
N ILE A 710 -1.78 22.79 20.72
CA ILE A 710 -1.28 23.51 19.55
C ILE A 710 -2.08 23.07 18.33
N GLU A 711 -2.65 24.03 17.61
CA GLU A 711 -3.40 23.81 16.37
C GLU A 711 -2.50 24.01 15.17
N TYR A 712 -2.50 23.06 14.23
CA TYR A 712 -1.75 23.18 12.99
C TYR A 712 -2.69 23.44 11.81
N THR A 713 -2.29 24.34 10.92
CA THR A 713 -3.01 24.68 9.70
C THR A 713 -2.09 24.55 8.49
N VAL A 714 -2.63 24.06 7.37
CA VAL A 714 -1.98 24.20 6.05
C VAL A 714 -2.33 25.59 5.52
N VAL A 715 -1.36 26.30 4.94
CA VAL A 715 -1.57 27.64 4.35
C VAL A 715 -1.23 27.58 2.86
N ASP A 716 -2.12 28.06 2.00
CA ASP A 716 -1.85 28.29 0.58
C ASP A 716 -1.28 29.69 0.38
N GLU A 717 0.05 29.80 0.35
CA GLU A 717 0.74 31.10 0.24
C GLU A 717 0.39 31.86 -1.04
N GLU A 718 0.02 31.13 -2.10
CA GLU A 718 -0.40 31.74 -3.36
C GLU A 718 -1.80 32.35 -3.22
N SER A 719 -2.73 31.61 -2.65
CA SER A 719 -4.09 32.09 -2.38
C SER A 719 -4.10 33.28 -1.40
N VAL A 720 -3.27 33.24 -0.35
CA VAL A 720 -3.11 34.38 0.58
C VAL A 720 -2.67 35.65 -0.14
N LYS A 721 -1.69 35.54 -1.05
CA LYS A 721 -1.24 36.69 -1.86
C LYS A 721 -2.36 37.23 -2.76
N ARG A 722 -3.20 36.35 -3.31
CA ARG A 722 -4.34 36.70 -4.17
C ARG A 722 -5.45 37.41 -3.39
N GLU A 723 -5.68 37.03 -2.13
CA GLU A 723 -6.67 37.65 -1.24
C GLU A 723 -6.13 38.88 -0.49
N SER A 724 -5.26 39.66 -1.14
CA SER A 724 -4.65 40.87 -0.55
C SER A 724 -3.91 40.63 0.78
N ASN A 725 -3.24 39.48 0.92
CA ASN A 725 -2.59 39.00 2.15
C ASN A 725 -3.57 38.74 3.31
N THR A 726 -4.85 38.50 3.02
CA THR A 726 -5.86 38.12 4.01
C THR A 726 -5.83 36.61 4.22
N LEU A 727 -5.74 36.17 5.48
CA LEU A 727 -5.89 34.76 5.84
C LEU A 727 -7.38 34.44 6.01
N ILE A 728 -7.88 33.48 5.24
CA ILE A 728 -9.27 33.01 5.27
C ILE A 728 -9.25 31.54 5.69
N GLU A 729 -9.58 31.33 6.96
CA GLU A 729 -9.46 30.04 7.65
C GLU A 729 -10.73 29.20 7.50
N SER A 730 -10.56 27.88 7.33
CA SER A 730 -11.65 26.90 7.43
C SER A 730 -11.15 25.58 8.03
N THR A 731 -12.05 24.63 8.12
CA THR A 731 -11.82 23.29 8.64
C THR A 731 -12.20 22.26 7.59
N PHE A 732 -11.28 21.33 7.30
CA PHE A 732 -11.56 20.19 6.44
C PHE A 732 -11.57 18.91 7.27
N SER A 733 -12.68 18.18 7.20
CA SER A 733 -12.76 16.82 7.72
C SER A 733 -12.57 15.82 6.58
N PHE A 734 -11.89 14.73 6.88
CA PHE A 734 -11.74 13.61 5.95
C PHE A 734 -12.15 12.31 6.63
N ASN A 735 -13.13 11.63 6.03
CA ASN A 735 -13.55 10.30 6.44
C ASN A 735 -12.41 9.27 6.22
N ASP A 736 -12.24 8.37 7.18
CA ASP A 736 -11.41 7.16 7.09
C ASP A 736 -9.88 7.36 6.91
N LEU A 737 -9.35 8.56 7.19
CA LEU A 737 -7.89 8.79 7.21
C LEU A 737 -7.25 8.47 8.58
N ALA A 738 -8.05 8.19 9.61
CA ALA A 738 -7.55 7.93 10.96
C ALA A 738 -6.94 6.51 11.06
N PRO A 739 -5.71 6.36 11.58
CA PRO A 739 -5.18 5.05 11.88
C PRO A 739 -6.04 4.39 12.98
N PHE A 740 -6.51 3.18 12.73
CA PHE A 740 -7.33 2.41 13.67
C PHE A 740 -6.44 1.44 14.45
N SER A 741 -6.62 1.38 15.77
CA SER A 741 -5.98 0.35 16.60
C SER A 741 -6.68 -0.98 16.36
N VAL A 742 -6.00 -1.93 15.73
CA VAL A 742 -6.47 -3.32 15.73
C VAL A 742 -6.11 -3.90 17.11
N ASN A 743 -7.09 -4.51 17.80
CA ASN A 743 -6.86 -5.22 19.06
C ASN A 743 -6.28 -4.41 20.23
N GLY A 744 -6.49 -3.09 20.26
CA GLY A 744 -6.03 -2.24 21.37
C GLY A 744 -4.53 -1.94 21.38
N GLU A 745 -3.80 -2.29 20.32
CA GLU A 745 -2.41 -1.92 20.13
C GLU A 745 -2.25 -0.40 19.90
N THR A 746 -1.19 0.18 20.46
CA THR A 746 -0.84 1.58 20.24
C THR A 746 -0.43 1.79 18.79
N ILE A 747 -1.09 2.71 18.11
CA ILE A 747 -0.78 3.11 16.72
C ILE A 747 0.68 3.53 16.63
N SER A 748 1.42 2.92 15.70
CA SER A 748 2.84 3.21 15.47
C SER A 748 3.07 4.68 15.07
N ASP A 749 4.29 5.19 15.29
CA ASP A 749 4.65 6.54 14.82
C ASP A 749 4.66 6.60 13.28
N GLU A 750 4.95 5.49 12.60
CA GLU A 750 4.95 5.38 11.14
C GLU A 750 3.54 5.45 10.55
N ASP A 751 2.57 4.74 11.13
CA ASP A 751 1.16 4.79 10.71
C ASP A 751 0.55 6.17 10.96
N ARG A 752 0.93 6.83 12.06
CA ARG A 752 0.55 8.23 12.34
C ARG A 752 1.15 9.19 11.31
N ALA A 753 2.42 9.03 10.98
CA ALA A 753 3.08 9.86 9.96
C ALA A 753 2.44 9.68 8.58
N LYS A 754 2.12 8.44 8.20
CA LYS A 754 1.43 8.13 6.93
C LYS A 754 0.03 8.74 6.87
N ALA A 755 -0.77 8.58 7.92
CA ALA A 755 -2.10 9.18 8.02
C ALA A 755 -2.06 10.72 7.97
N ALA A 756 -1.17 11.35 8.76
CA ALA A 756 -0.98 12.80 8.74
C ALA A 756 -0.53 13.29 7.36
N ARG A 757 0.27 12.50 6.65
CA ARG A 757 0.70 12.81 5.28
C ARG A 757 -0.45 12.76 4.29
N THR A 758 -1.26 11.71 4.30
CA THR A 758 -2.43 11.61 3.42
C THR A 758 -3.43 12.73 3.67
N ALA A 759 -3.68 13.07 4.93
CA ALA A 759 -4.55 14.18 5.30
C ALA A 759 -4.01 15.54 4.87
N TYR A 760 -2.69 15.75 4.97
CA TYR A 760 -2.02 16.94 4.44
C TYR A 760 -2.18 17.07 2.92
N GLU A 761 -1.97 16.00 2.17
CA GLU A 761 -2.10 16.02 0.71
C GLU A 761 -3.54 16.28 0.26
N ALA A 762 -4.51 15.66 0.94
CA ALA A 762 -5.94 15.91 0.72
C ALA A 762 -6.31 17.37 1.01
N ALA A 763 -5.79 17.96 2.09
CA ALA A 763 -6.00 19.36 2.42
C ALA A 763 -5.40 20.33 1.39
N VAL A 764 -4.18 20.05 0.92
CA VAL A 764 -3.54 20.83 -0.15
C VAL A 764 -4.39 20.81 -1.43
N LYS A 765 -4.91 19.64 -1.79
CA LYS A 765 -5.78 19.46 -2.95
C LYS A 765 -7.04 20.32 -2.83
N ARG A 766 -7.66 20.34 -1.66
CA ARG A 766 -8.87 21.12 -1.39
C ARG A 766 -8.61 22.63 -1.34
N LEU A 767 -7.51 23.07 -0.73
CA LEU A 767 -7.08 24.48 -0.75
C LEU A 767 -6.89 25.01 -2.17
N LYS A 768 -6.29 24.22 -3.07
CA LYS A 768 -6.16 24.60 -4.49
C LYS A 768 -7.52 24.82 -5.17
N GLN A 769 -8.53 24.03 -4.80
CA GLN A 769 -9.89 24.16 -5.33
C GLN A 769 -10.63 25.35 -4.72
N SER A 770 -10.35 25.69 -3.47
CA SER A 770 -10.91 26.84 -2.76
C SER A 770 -10.20 28.16 -3.08
N ARG A 771 -9.38 28.24 -4.13
CA ARG A 771 -8.78 29.52 -4.56
C ARG A 771 -9.84 30.47 -5.10
N TYR A 772 -9.53 31.73 -5.33
CA TYR A 772 -10.43 32.65 -6.06
C TYR A 772 -10.68 32.16 -7.51
N ARG A 773 -11.89 32.29 -8.06
CA ARG A 773 -12.28 31.75 -9.38
C ARG A 773 -12.47 32.86 -10.42
N ILE A 774 -12.04 32.61 -11.65
CA ILE A 774 -12.44 33.41 -12.82
C ILE A 774 -12.89 32.47 -13.92
N TYR A 775 -14.06 32.76 -14.48
CA TYR A 775 -14.58 32.04 -15.62
C TYR A 775 -15.23 32.99 -16.63
N PHE A 776 -15.28 32.52 -17.87
CA PHE A 776 -15.93 33.19 -18.98
C PHE A 776 -17.19 32.41 -19.33
N GLU A 777 -18.34 33.06 -19.30
CA GLU A 777 -19.60 32.46 -19.69
C GLU A 777 -20.16 33.16 -20.93
N MET A 778 -20.50 32.38 -21.96
CA MET A 778 -20.94 32.93 -23.24
C MET A 778 -21.86 31.98 -23.99
N THR A 779 -22.74 32.56 -24.80
CA THR A 779 -23.59 31.81 -25.73
C THR A 779 -22.85 31.60 -27.04
N VAL A 780 -22.76 30.35 -27.49
CA VAL A 780 -22.16 29.94 -28.75
C VAL A 780 -23.16 29.19 -29.62
N GLU A 781 -22.82 29.07 -30.91
CA GLU A 781 -23.55 28.15 -31.79
C GLU A 781 -23.40 26.70 -31.35
N ARG A 782 -24.28 25.83 -31.87
CA ARG A 782 -24.30 24.39 -31.59
C ARG A 782 -22.90 23.79 -31.55
N LEU A 783 -22.55 23.18 -30.42
CA LEU A 783 -21.29 22.49 -30.24
C LEU A 783 -21.19 21.23 -31.11
N PRO A 784 -19.99 20.90 -31.62
CA PRO A 784 -19.68 19.59 -32.20
C PRO A 784 -19.99 18.47 -31.22
N GLN A 785 -20.36 17.31 -31.75
CA GLN A 785 -20.80 16.17 -30.93
C GLN A 785 -19.67 15.63 -30.04
N ASP A 786 -18.44 15.62 -30.54
CA ASP A 786 -17.23 15.11 -29.88
C ASP A 786 -16.59 16.08 -28.88
N LEU A 787 -17.24 17.23 -28.61
CA LEU A 787 -16.81 18.22 -27.64
C LEU A 787 -17.75 18.24 -26.44
N ASN A 788 -17.22 18.05 -25.23
CA ASN A 788 -18.01 17.97 -24.01
C ASN A 788 -17.25 18.54 -22.79
N VAL A 789 -17.92 18.65 -21.63
CA VAL A 789 -17.30 19.16 -20.39
C VAL A 789 -16.08 18.34 -19.97
N GLY A 790 -15.02 19.00 -19.53
CA GLY A 790 -13.71 18.40 -19.23
C GLY A 790 -12.67 18.53 -20.35
N ASP A 791 -13.11 18.80 -21.58
CA ASP A 791 -12.22 19.02 -22.72
C ASP A 791 -11.53 20.39 -22.67
N ARG A 792 -10.39 20.53 -23.35
CA ARG A 792 -9.72 21.81 -23.56
C ARG A 792 -9.91 22.33 -24.98
N VAL A 793 -10.26 23.59 -25.10
CA VAL A 793 -10.47 24.32 -26.35
C VAL A 793 -9.62 25.58 -26.38
N ARG A 794 -9.37 26.12 -27.57
CA ARG A 794 -8.77 27.45 -27.70
C ARG A 794 -9.85 28.52 -27.58
N PHE A 795 -9.55 29.59 -26.86
CA PHE A 795 -10.43 30.75 -26.76
C PHE A 795 -9.67 31.99 -27.24
N LEU A 796 -10.10 32.54 -28.37
CA LEU A 796 -9.52 33.73 -28.97
C LEU A 796 -10.53 34.87 -28.89
N TYR A 797 -10.38 35.66 -27.85
CA TYR A 797 -11.20 36.83 -27.57
C TYR A 797 -10.31 38.01 -27.18
N ASP A 798 -10.66 39.23 -27.58
CA ASP A 798 -9.90 40.43 -27.28
C ASP A 798 -10.20 40.93 -25.85
N TYR A 799 -9.82 40.11 -24.85
CA TYR A 799 -9.98 40.45 -23.44
C TYR A 799 -8.94 41.47 -22.96
N GLN A 800 -7.96 41.86 -23.79
CA GLN A 800 -6.97 42.88 -23.42
C GLN A 800 -7.61 44.24 -23.17
N SER A 801 -8.71 44.54 -23.86
CA SER A 801 -9.53 45.73 -23.61
C SER A 801 -10.36 45.67 -22.31
N LEU A 802 -10.54 44.48 -21.73
CA LEU A 802 -11.29 44.23 -20.49
C LEU A 802 -10.38 44.12 -19.25
N ILE A 803 -9.08 43.85 -19.45
CA ILE A 803 -8.05 43.93 -18.41
C ILE A 803 -7.62 45.41 -18.28
N ASP A 804 -8.48 46.27 -17.74
CA ASP A 804 -8.17 47.69 -17.55
C ASP A 804 -8.09 48.04 -16.04
N GLU A 805 -6.95 48.60 -15.63
CA GLU A 805 -6.44 49.17 -14.34
C GLU A 805 -6.94 48.66 -12.96
N SER A 806 -7.91 47.76 -12.91
CA SER A 806 -8.60 47.25 -11.71
C SER A 806 -8.43 45.74 -11.50
N CYS A 807 -7.89 45.02 -12.49
CA CYS A 807 -7.54 43.60 -12.38
C CYS A 807 -6.22 43.42 -11.61
N SER A 808 -6.18 42.48 -10.67
CA SER A 808 -4.95 42.14 -9.94
C SER A 808 -3.87 41.62 -10.90
N GLU A 809 -2.58 41.85 -10.57
CA GLU A 809 -1.43 41.38 -11.37
C GLU A 809 -1.52 39.88 -11.71
N TYR A 810 -2.08 39.08 -10.80
CA TYR A 810 -2.30 37.65 -11.01
C TYR A 810 -3.29 37.34 -12.15
N ILE A 811 -4.39 38.09 -12.27
CA ILE A 811 -5.39 37.90 -13.35
C ILE A 811 -4.71 38.14 -14.71
N GLN A 812 -3.87 39.17 -14.76
CA GLN A 812 -3.10 39.51 -15.95
C GLN A 812 -2.13 38.37 -16.32
N ASP A 813 -1.41 37.82 -15.35
CA ASP A 813 -0.48 36.70 -15.57
C ASP A 813 -1.20 35.41 -15.98
N MET A 814 -2.33 35.10 -15.35
CA MET A 814 -3.12 33.90 -15.66
C MET A 814 -3.67 33.93 -17.09
N LEU A 815 -4.21 35.08 -17.53
CA LEU A 815 -4.73 35.25 -18.89
C LEU A 815 -3.60 35.27 -19.93
N LYS A 816 -2.38 35.68 -19.57
CA LYS A 816 -1.20 35.68 -20.45
C LYS A 816 -0.52 34.30 -20.63
N LYS A 817 -0.91 33.26 -19.87
CA LYS A 817 -0.23 31.94 -19.91
C LYS A 817 -0.30 31.25 -21.29
N ASP A 818 -1.51 31.03 -21.79
CA ASP A 818 -1.78 30.42 -23.10
C ASP A 818 -3.22 30.76 -23.54
N ASP A 819 -3.67 30.26 -24.69
CA ASP A 819 -5.06 30.45 -25.18
C ASP A 819 -5.97 29.23 -24.93
N TRP A 820 -5.52 28.25 -24.14
CA TRP A 820 -6.25 27.02 -23.88
C TRP A 820 -7.08 27.12 -22.60
N PHE A 821 -8.35 26.79 -22.69
CA PHE A 821 -9.28 26.81 -21.57
C PHE A 821 -9.99 25.47 -21.47
N TYR A 822 -10.29 25.06 -20.25
CA TYR A 822 -11.15 23.95 -19.96
C TYR A 822 -12.61 24.36 -20.12
N LEU A 823 -13.40 23.51 -20.75
CA LEU A 823 -14.84 23.62 -20.81
C LEU A 823 -15.42 23.00 -19.54
N THR A 824 -15.89 23.81 -18.59
CA THR A 824 -16.31 23.34 -17.27
C THR A 824 -17.83 23.16 -17.14
N LYS A 825 -18.60 23.87 -17.95
CA LYS A 825 -20.06 23.77 -18.03
C LYS A 825 -20.55 23.91 -19.46
N ILE A 826 -21.60 23.16 -19.81
CA ILE A 826 -22.36 23.34 -21.04
C ILE A 826 -23.85 23.37 -20.68
N GLY A 827 -24.52 24.48 -20.96
CA GLY A 827 -25.98 24.57 -21.10
C GLY A 827 -26.37 24.25 -22.54
N TYR A 828 -27.37 23.40 -22.71
CA TYR A 828 -27.98 23.07 -23.99
C TYR A 828 -29.34 23.73 -24.04
N ASP A 829 -29.53 24.68 -24.95
CA ASP A 829 -30.79 25.40 -25.13
C ASP A 829 -31.38 25.09 -26.50
N PHE A 830 -32.65 24.67 -26.50
CA PHE A 830 -33.37 24.32 -27.72
C PHE A 830 -34.54 25.29 -27.91
N GLY A 831 -34.40 26.15 -28.92
CA GLY A 831 -35.46 27.06 -29.33
C GLY A 831 -36.73 26.33 -29.77
N ARG A 832 -37.84 27.06 -29.89
CA ARG A 832 -39.12 26.48 -30.37
C ARG A 832 -39.06 25.92 -31.79
N ASP A 833 -38.11 26.40 -32.58
CA ASP A 833 -37.78 25.92 -33.93
C ASP A 833 -36.77 24.75 -33.93
N GLN A 834 -36.39 24.26 -32.75
CA GLN A 834 -35.37 23.24 -32.51
C GLN A 834 -33.94 23.70 -32.84
N ALA A 835 -33.71 25.01 -33.04
CA ALA A 835 -32.36 25.54 -33.13
C ALA A 835 -31.63 25.34 -31.79
N GLU A 836 -30.43 24.79 -31.84
CA GLU A 836 -29.59 24.57 -30.67
C GLU A 836 -28.57 25.70 -30.54
N THR A 837 -28.53 26.30 -29.35
CA THR A 837 -27.46 27.17 -28.87
C THR A 837 -26.90 26.58 -27.58
N ASN A 838 -25.64 26.90 -27.27
CA ASN A 838 -25.02 26.41 -26.05
C ASN A 838 -24.47 27.55 -25.22
N VAL A 839 -24.76 27.54 -23.93
CA VAL A 839 -24.12 28.42 -22.95
C VAL A 839 -22.92 27.68 -22.38
N ILE A 840 -21.71 28.15 -22.65
CA ILE A 840 -20.49 27.47 -22.21
C ILE A 840 -19.77 28.27 -21.13
N ARG A 841 -19.14 27.55 -20.20
CA ARG A 841 -18.21 28.12 -19.21
C ARG A 841 -16.79 27.67 -19.49
N LEU A 842 -15.89 28.64 -19.63
CA LEU A 842 -14.47 28.41 -19.88
C LEU A 842 -13.62 28.87 -18.70
N GLU A 843 -12.70 28.01 -18.27
CA GLU A 843 -11.79 28.27 -17.14
C GLU A 843 -10.35 27.88 -17.46
N LYS A 844 -9.39 28.59 -16.85
CA LYS A 844 -7.97 28.22 -16.98
C LYS A 844 -7.57 27.03 -16.11
N GLU A 845 -8.29 26.82 -15.02
CA GLU A 845 -8.06 25.76 -14.06
C GLU A 845 -9.37 25.01 -13.84
N ILE A 846 -9.35 23.68 -13.85
CA ILE A 846 -10.53 22.89 -13.48
C ILE A 846 -10.67 22.89 -11.97
N ARG A 847 -11.92 23.07 -11.52
CA ARG A 847 -12.34 22.75 -10.17
C ARG A 847 -13.46 21.75 -10.24
N MET A 848 -13.46 20.85 -9.26
CA MET A 848 -14.60 20.02 -9.00
C MET A 848 -15.21 20.61 -7.75
N ASP A 849 -16.48 21.02 -7.83
CA ASP A 849 -17.23 21.35 -6.64
C ASP A 849 -17.48 20.02 -5.92
N ARG A 850 -16.60 19.70 -4.98
CA ARG A 850 -16.59 18.43 -4.27
C ARG A 850 -17.48 18.63 -3.06
N GLY A 851 -18.77 18.36 -3.24
CA GLY A 851 -19.76 18.40 -2.15
C GLY A 851 -19.21 17.70 -0.90
N ASP A 852 -19.40 18.35 0.23
CA ASP A 852 -19.18 17.76 1.56
C ASP A 852 -20.30 16.81 1.95
#